data_AF-A0A4Y8LNJ2-F1
#
_entry.id   AF-A0A4Y8LNJ2-F1
#
_cell.length_a   1.000
_cell.length_b   1.000
_cell.length_c   1.000
_cell.angle_alpha   90.00
_cell.angle_beta   90.00
_cell.angle_gamma   90.00
#
_symmetry.space_group_name_H-M   'P 1'
#
loop_
_entity.id
_entity.type
_entity.pdbx_description
1 polymer ?
#
loop_
_entity_poly.entity_id
_entity_poly.type
_entity_poly.pdbx_seq_one_letter_code
_entity_poly.pdbx_strand_id
1 'polypeptide(L)'
;MKANTSIQFESQTFNLCFKEKIMTLLRITLLLIPLTVIWAFIYYVADKPLELDPLFTEALQTEAGMPPGPIDRNMVKDLTELDLSGYQLTDVEGIEYFASLEHLNLSQNLLSEIPGLENLDKLQTLNVSFNQLNALNVSSPFLIELDVEANDLSNLSFLQGLDSLQRLTIRDNDIQDVSPLENVPLLTYLNARGNQIFDVKPLSGLTSLQNLNLRNNQVKDVSPLTDLPLGERLYLDGNGIKDFSFLEETIATTVDYDFSTALSPPVISEPSGTLTSGSSVTLDSEADVYYTLNGETPSPSSAKYTGPILINNEILNNTVLANNRVSVFQDPFTFQNEVVQDAVVLRAATYENGTMSETITRTYFLIDRSFGNGTLPVVSLSLDEASLFNEQTGIYVPGDYYNSTQDDQEGNYRMSGSEWEREATMEYFTEDGQFAFVQDIGIRIHGGFSRALPQKSLRLYSKSEYGQSRFYYPFFQDSEQTEFNRLVLRNSGNDWRRSMLRDAMMHRLVKDGAVDMQHAQPVTVYINGEYWGIHNLRETFSTDYIELKYNIDPANIALLESEQSEQSGFKVEEGLPGDANDYVEMVEFAVSEDVDESFDELNSMMDIENFLTYMSYQIYFGNKDALYNNTAIWKKKVTYNSNAPAMHDGRWRWMLYDVDQGFGNNFSNVDEAIQSDTIEYFLREHSSTELFKAIVSSDRGQAIFINKMESMLDKEFHPDNVLQTIDQMTSEISQDMPRHIERWQNLENIDSWDQEVDWLRQYAEKRPEAVRLLIENHFVIQN
;
A
#
# COMPACT_ATOMS: atom_id res chain seq x y z
N MET A 1 -100.50 40.64 66.92
CA MET A 1 -100.46 39.63 67.99
C MET A 1 -99.48 38.56 67.54
N LYS A 2 -98.20 38.65 67.96
CA LYS A 2 -97.60 37.97 69.12
C LYS A 2 -97.63 36.43 69.05
N ALA A 3 -96.46 35.90 68.66
CA ALA A 3 -95.68 34.82 69.28
C ALA A 3 -96.37 33.51 69.70
N ASN A 4 -96.06 32.42 68.98
CA ASN A 4 -95.93 31.08 69.58
C ASN A 4 -95.05 30.14 68.72
N THR A 5 -93.88 30.63 68.28
CA THR A 5 -93.00 29.96 67.32
C THR A 5 -91.56 29.87 67.84
N SER A 6 -91.33 29.25 69.00
CA SER A 6 -89.95 29.07 69.49
C SER A 6 -89.54 27.64 69.83
N ILE A 7 -90.40 26.62 69.69
CA ILE A 7 -90.03 25.24 70.10
C ILE A 7 -90.19 24.20 68.97
N GLN A 8 -91.05 24.44 67.97
CA GLN A 8 -91.11 23.57 66.79
C GLN A 8 -90.01 23.86 65.75
N PHE A 9 -89.45 25.08 65.78
CA PHE A 9 -88.43 25.51 64.82
C PHE A 9 -87.07 24.86 65.05
N GLU A 10 -86.66 24.58 66.29
CA GLU A 10 -85.33 24.00 66.55
C GLU A 10 -85.20 22.56 66.05
N SER A 11 -86.24 21.71 66.16
CA SER A 11 -86.14 20.33 65.65
C SER A 11 -86.21 20.23 64.12
N GLN A 12 -86.98 21.11 63.47
CA GLN A 12 -87.05 21.16 62.00
C GLN A 12 -85.80 21.81 61.40
N THR A 13 -85.27 22.88 61.99
CA THR A 13 -84.03 23.52 61.52
C THR A 13 -82.82 22.65 61.76
N PHE A 14 -82.76 21.85 62.83
CA PHE A 14 -81.68 20.88 63.01
C PHE A 14 -81.72 19.78 61.95
N ASN A 15 -82.91 19.26 61.61
CA ASN A 15 -83.07 18.26 60.54
C ASN A 15 -82.82 18.84 59.13
N LEU A 16 -83.22 20.08 58.87
CA LEU A 16 -82.94 20.76 57.60
C LEU A 16 -81.46 21.11 57.45
N CYS A 17 -80.83 21.65 58.49
CA CYS A 17 -79.41 22.01 58.47
C CYS A 17 -78.52 20.75 58.41
N PHE A 18 -78.94 19.66 59.05
CA PHE A 18 -78.27 18.37 58.93
C PHE A 18 -78.43 17.76 57.53
N LYS A 19 -79.63 17.84 56.92
CA LYS A 19 -79.87 17.42 55.53
C LYS A 19 -79.14 18.28 54.49
N GLU A 20 -79.06 19.58 54.67
CA GLU A 20 -78.30 20.49 53.78
C GLU A 20 -76.80 20.25 53.91
N LYS A 21 -76.27 20.06 55.13
CA LYS A 21 -74.87 19.69 55.32
C LYS A 21 -74.55 18.34 54.69
N ILE A 22 -75.44 17.35 54.83
CA ILE A 22 -75.29 16.05 54.16
C ILE A 22 -75.36 16.19 52.63
N MET A 23 -76.32 16.94 52.08
CA MET A 23 -76.43 17.17 50.63
C MET A 23 -75.25 17.95 50.06
N THR A 24 -74.69 18.91 50.81
CA THR A 24 -73.51 19.68 50.41
C THR A 24 -72.27 18.81 50.45
N LEU A 25 -72.12 17.96 51.48
CA LEU A 25 -71.09 16.94 51.53
C LEU A 25 -71.22 15.98 50.33
N LEU A 26 -72.43 15.50 50.03
CA LEU A 26 -72.72 14.63 48.89
C LEU A 26 -72.36 15.27 47.54
N ARG A 27 -72.65 16.56 47.35
CA ARG A 27 -72.31 17.31 46.13
C ARG A 27 -70.81 17.51 45.95
N ILE A 28 -70.09 17.85 47.03
CA ILE A 28 -68.62 17.94 47.01
C ILE A 28 -68.02 16.56 46.73
N THR A 29 -68.55 15.51 47.35
CA THR A 29 -68.12 14.13 47.08
C THR A 29 -68.39 13.73 45.62
N LEU A 30 -69.55 14.07 45.06
CA LEU A 30 -69.92 13.82 43.67
C LEU A 30 -69.07 14.60 42.64
N LEU A 31 -68.51 15.75 43.01
CA LEU A 31 -67.59 16.54 42.18
C LEU A 31 -66.13 16.08 42.32
N LEU A 32 -65.75 15.56 43.49
CA LEU A 32 -64.43 14.97 43.71
C LEU A 32 -64.30 13.63 42.99
N ILE A 33 -65.37 12.83 42.86
CA ILE A 33 -65.35 11.55 42.15
C ILE A 33 -64.80 11.65 40.71
N PRO A 34 -65.30 12.53 39.82
CA PRO A 34 -64.72 12.66 38.48
C PRO A 34 -63.29 13.21 38.52
N LEU A 35 -62.95 14.09 39.47
CA LEU A 35 -61.59 14.62 39.61
C LEU A 35 -60.60 13.54 40.09
N THR A 36 -61.01 12.69 41.03
CA THR A 36 -60.22 11.55 41.50
C THR A 36 -60.22 10.42 40.50
N VAL A 37 -61.26 10.24 39.69
CA VAL A 37 -61.26 9.31 38.55
C VAL A 37 -60.34 9.83 37.45
N ILE A 38 -60.30 11.13 37.16
CA ILE A 38 -59.34 11.72 36.21
C ILE A 38 -57.92 11.62 36.76
N TRP A 39 -57.68 11.95 38.04
CA TRP A 39 -56.36 11.79 38.68
C TRP A 39 -55.93 10.33 38.77
N ALA A 40 -56.84 9.42 39.12
CA ALA A 40 -56.58 7.99 39.13
C ALA A 40 -56.40 7.45 37.71
N PHE A 41 -57.06 8.01 36.71
CA PHE A 41 -56.86 7.66 35.30
C PHE A 41 -55.53 8.17 34.76
N ILE A 42 -55.13 9.40 35.09
CA ILE A 42 -53.81 9.96 34.77
C ILE A 42 -52.72 9.13 35.46
N TYR A 43 -52.88 8.81 36.75
CA TYR A 43 -51.97 7.94 37.49
C TYR A 43 -51.94 6.53 36.87
N TYR A 44 -53.10 5.96 36.55
CA TYR A 44 -53.22 4.64 35.93
C TYR A 44 -52.62 4.57 34.53
N VAL A 45 -52.68 5.65 33.74
CA VAL A 45 -52.07 5.72 32.40
C VAL A 45 -50.57 6.01 32.51
N ALA A 46 -50.12 6.77 33.51
CA ALA A 46 -48.71 7.08 33.73
C ALA A 46 -47.91 5.89 34.32
N ASP A 47 -48.58 4.99 35.04
CA ASP A 47 -48.01 3.78 35.67
C ASP A 47 -48.14 2.55 34.75
N LYS A 48 -48.61 2.73 33.52
CA LYS A 48 -48.61 1.66 32.51
C LYS A 48 -47.24 1.53 31.87
N PRO A 49 -46.67 0.32 31.84
CA PRO A 49 -45.47 0.07 31.08
C PRO A 49 -45.65 0.43 29.61
N LEU A 50 -44.59 0.99 29.03
CA LEU A 50 -44.42 1.13 27.60
C LEU A 50 -44.27 -0.27 26.98
N GLU A 51 -44.95 -0.49 25.87
CA GLU A 51 -44.76 -1.68 25.03
C GLU A 51 -43.59 -1.37 24.10
N LEU A 52 -42.38 -1.66 24.57
CA LEU A 52 -41.13 -1.44 23.83
C LEU A 52 -40.60 -2.75 23.27
N ASP A 53 -39.90 -2.70 22.14
CA ASP A 53 -39.13 -3.84 21.63
C ASP A 53 -38.15 -4.35 22.70
N PRO A 54 -37.90 -5.68 22.79
CA PRO A 54 -36.98 -6.23 23.79
C PRO A 54 -35.54 -5.69 23.69
N LEU A 55 -35.01 -5.49 22.48
CA LEU A 55 -33.66 -4.93 22.30
C LEU A 55 -33.64 -3.46 22.69
N PHE A 56 -34.70 -2.71 22.36
CA PHE A 56 -34.83 -1.33 22.80
C PHE A 56 -34.91 -1.22 24.34
N THR A 57 -35.68 -2.12 24.98
CA THR A 57 -35.77 -2.21 26.44
C THR A 57 -34.42 -2.53 27.07
N GLU A 58 -33.67 -3.49 26.52
CA GLU A 58 -32.35 -3.87 26.98
C GLU A 58 -31.33 -2.74 26.85
N ALA A 59 -31.34 -2.04 25.72
CA ALA A 59 -30.49 -0.88 25.48
C ALA A 59 -30.79 0.25 26.49
N LEU A 60 -32.07 0.55 26.76
CA LEU A 60 -32.46 1.53 27.78
C LEU A 60 -32.03 1.14 29.20
N GLN A 61 -32.13 -0.14 29.56
CA GLN A 61 -31.65 -0.63 30.86
C GLN A 61 -30.13 -0.49 30.99
N THR A 62 -29.41 -0.67 29.90
CA THR A 62 -27.95 -0.59 29.86
C THR A 62 -27.46 0.85 29.88
N GLU A 63 -27.92 1.68 28.94
CA GLU A 63 -27.38 3.03 28.69
C GLU A 63 -28.01 4.09 29.59
N ALA A 64 -29.32 4.01 29.82
CA ALA A 64 -30.01 4.95 30.72
C ALA A 64 -30.05 4.47 32.17
N GLY A 65 -29.38 3.35 32.50
CA GLY A 65 -29.29 2.79 33.85
C GLY A 65 -30.65 2.41 34.45
N MET A 66 -31.63 2.08 33.61
CA MET A 66 -32.98 1.77 34.06
C MET A 66 -33.02 0.42 34.80
N PRO A 67 -33.82 0.31 35.87
CA PRO A 67 -33.94 -0.94 36.60
C PRO A 67 -34.49 -2.07 35.71
N PRO A 68 -34.08 -3.34 35.96
CA PRO A 68 -34.59 -4.48 35.22
C PRO A 68 -36.11 -4.62 35.44
N GLY A 69 -36.87 -4.62 34.36
CA GLY A 69 -38.33 -4.73 34.40
C GLY A 69 -39.03 -3.82 33.39
N PRO A 70 -40.37 -3.73 33.46
CA PRO A 70 -41.14 -2.88 32.57
C PRO A 70 -40.78 -1.40 32.75
N ILE A 71 -40.56 -0.69 31.65
CA ILE A 71 -40.24 0.75 31.62
C ILE A 71 -41.53 1.55 31.46
N ASP A 72 -41.74 2.61 32.23
CA ASP A 72 -42.91 3.50 32.09
C ASP A 72 -42.53 4.93 31.66
N ARG A 73 -43.54 5.74 31.35
CA ARG A 73 -43.35 7.12 30.84
C ARG A 73 -42.63 8.04 31.83
N ASN A 74 -42.80 7.85 33.14
CA ASN A 74 -42.14 8.71 34.12
C ASN A 74 -40.64 8.44 34.20
N MET A 75 -40.19 7.25 33.80
CA MET A 75 -38.77 6.87 33.80
C MET A 75 -38.00 7.56 32.66
N VAL A 76 -38.67 7.86 31.54
CA VAL A 76 -38.02 8.33 30.31
C VAL A 76 -38.20 9.83 30.03
N LYS A 77 -39.30 10.44 30.50
CA LYS A 77 -39.72 11.81 30.12
C LYS A 77 -38.73 12.93 30.47
N ASP A 78 -37.85 12.69 31.44
CA ASP A 78 -36.90 13.68 31.97
C ASP A 78 -35.47 13.43 31.43
N LEU A 79 -35.26 12.41 30.59
CA LEU A 79 -33.97 12.18 29.93
C LEU A 79 -33.70 13.24 28.87
N THR A 80 -32.49 13.79 28.90
CA THR A 80 -32.01 14.82 27.96
C THR A 80 -31.03 14.28 26.94
N GLU A 81 -30.37 13.16 27.23
CA GLU A 81 -29.40 12.52 26.36
C GLU A 81 -29.65 11.02 26.36
N LEU A 82 -29.53 10.41 25.18
CA LEU A 82 -29.72 8.98 25.00
C LEU A 82 -28.87 8.48 23.82
N ASP A 83 -27.92 7.59 24.12
CA ASP A 83 -27.14 6.86 23.13
C ASP A 83 -27.61 5.41 23.09
N LEU A 84 -28.01 4.96 21.91
CA LEU A 84 -28.49 3.61 21.62
C LEU A 84 -27.79 3.08 20.35
N SER A 85 -26.58 3.52 20.10
CA SER A 85 -25.82 3.10 18.92
C SER A 85 -25.33 1.65 19.01
N GLY A 86 -25.35 0.92 17.89
CA GLY A 86 -24.77 -0.43 17.81
C GLY A 86 -25.57 -1.56 18.48
N TYR A 87 -26.82 -1.31 18.86
CA TYR A 87 -27.69 -2.27 19.57
C TYR A 87 -28.50 -3.19 18.65
N GLN A 88 -28.32 -3.09 17.33
CA GLN A 88 -29.06 -3.86 16.32
C GLN A 88 -30.58 -3.62 16.37
N LEU A 89 -31.01 -2.41 16.78
CA LEU A 89 -32.41 -2.05 16.91
C LEU A 89 -33.10 -2.07 15.55
N THR A 90 -34.25 -2.74 15.47
CA THR A 90 -35.14 -2.71 14.29
C THR A 90 -36.36 -1.84 14.50
N ASP A 91 -36.66 -1.50 15.76
CA ASP A 91 -37.83 -0.72 16.16
C ASP A 91 -37.51 0.09 17.43
N VAL A 92 -37.99 1.34 17.45
CA VAL A 92 -37.91 2.26 18.59
C VAL A 92 -39.27 2.91 18.89
N GLU A 93 -40.38 2.25 18.53
CA GLU A 93 -41.72 2.66 18.94
C GLU A 93 -41.76 2.93 20.46
N GLY A 94 -42.31 4.07 20.85
CA GLY A 94 -42.25 4.59 22.22
C GLY A 94 -41.19 5.67 22.44
N ILE A 95 -40.30 5.93 21.48
CA ILE A 95 -39.34 7.04 21.55
C ILE A 95 -40.05 8.41 21.71
N GLU A 96 -41.30 8.57 21.27
CA GLU A 96 -42.08 9.80 21.42
C GLU A 96 -42.36 10.21 22.87
N TYR A 97 -42.18 9.30 23.84
CA TYR A 97 -42.39 9.60 25.26
C TYR A 97 -41.18 10.27 25.93
N PHE A 98 -40.06 10.36 25.23
CA PHE A 98 -38.81 10.97 25.72
C PHE A 98 -38.80 12.49 25.50
N ALA A 99 -39.85 13.17 25.97
CA ALA A 99 -40.18 14.56 25.66
C ALA A 99 -39.18 15.64 26.16
N SER A 100 -38.06 15.24 26.76
CA SER A 100 -36.99 16.14 27.18
C SER A 100 -35.67 15.91 26.45
N LEU A 101 -35.62 14.98 25.48
CA LEU A 101 -34.39 14.70 24.74
C LEU A 101 -33.90 15.92 23.96
N GLU A 102 -32.63 16.22 24.16
CA GLU A 102 -31.83 17.21 23.45
C GLU A 102 -30.79 16.52 22.56
N HIS A 103 -30.29 15.35 22.97
CA HIS A 103 -29.27 14.59 22.24
C HIS A 103 -29.70 13.13 22.07
N LEU A 104 -29.80 12.67 20.83
CA LEU A 104 -30.20 11.29 20.50
C LEU A 104 -29.26 10.66 19.48
N ASN A 105 -28.65 9.53 19.84
CA ASN A 105 -27.83 8.71 18.96
C ASN A 105 -28.48 7.34 18.76
N LEU A 106 -28.91 7.05 17.53
CA LEU A 106 -29.51 5.81 17.06
C LEU A 106 -28.65 5.15 15.97
N SER A 107 -27.37 5.54 15.84
CA SER A 107 -26.52 5.07 14.75
C SER A 107 -26.15 3.59 14.81
N GLN A 108 -25.74 3.00 13.68
CA GLN A 108 -25.29 1.59 13.60
C GLN A 108 -26.36 0.60 14.08
N ASN A 109 -27.60 0.79 13.63
CA ASN A 109 -28.74 -0.08 13.92
C ASN A 109 -29.36 -0.61 12.60
N LEU A 110 -30.56 -1.18 12.67
CA LEU A 110 -31.28 -1.78 11.56
C LEU A 110 -32.66 -1.12 11.36
N LEU A 111 -32.77 0.18 11.67
CA LEU A 111 -34.04 0.92 11.64
C LEU A 111 -34.43 1.26 10.20
N SER A 112 -35.64 0.87 9.79
CA SER A 112 -36.24 1.29 8.52
C SER A 112 -37.15 2.50 8.64
N GLU A 113 -37.63 2.79 9.86
CA GLU A 113 -38.42 3.96 10.22
C GLU A 113 -38.21 4.31 11.70
N ILE A 114 -38.54 5.54 12.07
CA ILE A 114 -38.44 6.04 13.45
C ILE A 114 -39.74 6.80 13.78
N PRO A 115 -40.84 6.09 14.06
CA PRO A 115 -42.12 6.74 14.35
C PRO A 115 -42.01 7.58 15.63
N GLY A 116 -42.65 8.75 15.62
CA GLY A 116 -42.77 9.59 16.81
C GLY A 116 -41.60 10.54 17.05
N LEU A 117 -40.55 10.50 16.22
CA LEU A 117 -39.42 11.42 16.24
C LEU A 117 -39.85 12.89 16.06
N GLU A 118 -40.91 13.15 15.32
CA GLU A 118 -41.50 14.48 15.14
C GLU A 118 -42.02 15.12 16.45
N ASN A 119 -42.24 14.31 17.49
CA ASN A 119 -42.69 14.80 18.80
C ASN A 119 -41.54 15.22 19.73
N LEU A 120 -40.28 14.94 19.35
CA LEU A 120 -39.10 15.31 20.14
C LEU A 120 -38.69 16.76 19.84
N ASP A 121 -39.52 17.69 20.31
CA ASP A 121 -39.45 19.11 19.96
C ASP A 121 -38.24 19.85 20.52
N LYS A 122 -37.48 19.25 21.45
CA LYS A 122 -36.27 19.83 22.06
C LYS A 122 -34.93 19.33 21.51
N LEU A 123 -34.95 18.42 20.53
CA LEU A 123 -33.71 17.86 19.97
C LEU A 123 -32.80 18.95 19.41
N GLN A 124 -31.54 18.89 19.82
CA GLN A 124 -30.43 19.72 19.36
C GLN A 124 -29.47 18.90 18.51
N THR A 125 -29.25 17.63 18.84
CA THR A 125 -28.44 16.72 18.03
C THR A 125 -29.17 15.40 17.79
N LEU A 126 -29.13 14.94 16.54
CA LEU A 126 -29.69 13.66 16.13
C LEU A 126 -28.71 12.92 15.21
N ASN A 127 -28.31 11.71 15.61
CA ASN A 127 -27.55 10.81 14.77
C ASN A 127 -28.35 9.54 14.49
N VAL A 128 -28.69 9.30 13.23
CA VAL A 128 -29.38 8.08 12.76
C VAL A 128 -28.58 7.40 11.64
N SER A 129 -27.27 7.64 11.58
CA SER A 129 -26.38 7.09 10.56
C SER A 129 -26.29 5.56 10.62
N PHE A 130 -25.95 4.91 9.50
CA PHE A 130 -25.82 3.45 9.38
C PHE A 130 -27.10 2.72 9.83
N ASN A 131 -28.19 3.01 9.14
CA ASN A 131 -29.51 2.39 9.29
C ASN A 131 -30.08 2.04 7.90
N GLN A 132 -31.40 1.83 7.78
CA GLN A 132 -32.10 1.45 6.55
C GLN A 132 -33.26 2.42 6.23
N LEU A 133 -33.09 3.71 6.58
CA LEU A 133 -34.14 4.72 6.47
C LEU A 133 -34.29 5.17 5.02
N ASN A 134 -35.50 5.07 4.47
CA ASN A 134 -35.85 5.66 3.17
C ASN A 134 -36.55 7.03 3.29
N ALA A 135 -36.95 7.40 4.51
CA ALA A 135 -37.51 8.70 4.87
C ALA A 135 -37.19 9.03 6.33
N LEU A 136 -37.18 10.32 6.65
CA LEU A 136 -37.04 10.82 8.00
C LEU A 136 -38.14 11.85 8.27
N ASN A 137 -38.70 11.84 9.47
CA ASN A 137 -39.65 12.85 9.92
C ASN A 137 -39.17 13.44 11.25
N VAL A 138 -38.62 14.65 11.20
CA VAL A 138 -38.12 15.38 12.36
C VAL A 138 -38.59 16.82 12.24
N SER A 139 -38.94 17.46 13.36
CA SER A 139 -39.53 18.81 13.34
C SER A 139 -39.05 19.68 14.50
N SER A 140 -37.94 19.32 15.16
CA SER A 140 -37.41 20.15 16.24
C SER A 140 -36.80 21.44 15.67
N PRO A 141 -37.31 22.63 16.06
CA PRO A 141 -36.75 23.90 15.61
C PRO A 141 -35.40 24.22 16.24
N PHE A 142 -34.96 23.43 17.23
CA PHE A 142 -33.69 23.60 17.94
C PHE A 142 -32.58 22.69 17.42
N LEU A 143 -32.84 21.89 16.37
CA LEU A 143 -31.86 20.95 15.85
C LEU A 143 -30.68 21.71 15.22
N ILE A 144 -29.48 21.48 15.74
CA ILE A 144 -28.20 22.10 15.35
C ILE A 144 -27.39 21.12 14.48
N GLU A 145 -27.41 19.84 14.83
CA GLU A 145 -26.63 18.80 14.15
C GLU A 145 -27.50 17.59 13.81
N LEU A 146 -27.43 17.18 12.53
CA LEU A 146 -28.15 16.04 11.99
C LEU A 146 -27.20 15.17 11.16
N ASP A 147 -27.09 13.90 11.54
CA ASP A 147 -26.34 12.89 10.79
C ASP A 147 -27.27 11.77 10.33
N VAL A 148 -27.38 11.62 9.01
CA VAL A 148 -28.17 10.58 8.33
C VAL A 148 -27.30 9.74 7.37
N GLU A 149 -25.97 9.69 7.59
CA GLU A 149 -25.03 8.92 6.76
C GLU A 149 -25.46 7.46 6.57
N ALA A 150 -25.19 6.86 5.40
CA ALA A 150 -25.39 5.43 5.13
C ALA A 150 -26.82 4.95 5.45
N ASN A 151 -27.77 5.49 4.68
CA ASN A 151 -29.19 5.14 4.69
C ASN A 151 -29.69 5.03 3.22
N ASP A 152 -30.99 4.83 3.02
CA ASP A 152 -31.63 4.71 1.70
C ASP A 152 -32.41 5.98 1.32
N LEU A 153 -31.97 7.17 1.77
CA LEU A 153 -32.68 8.42 1.53
C LEU A 153 -32.46 8.90 0.08
N SER A 154 -33.55 9.33 -0.56
CA SER A 154 -33.52 9.88 -1.93
C SER A 154 -33.93 11.35 -2.02
N ASN A 155 -34.39 11.95 -0.91
CA ASN A 155 -34.80 13.35 -0.85
C ASN A 155 -34.55 13.96 0.53
N LEU A 156 -34.56 15.28 0.58
CA LEU A 156 -34.27 16.08 1.78
C LEU A 156 -35.49 16.83 2.31
N SER A 157 -36.71 16.33 2.11
CA SER A 157 -37.92 17.06 2.54
C SER A 157 -37.99 17.30 4.05
N PHE A 158 -37.29 16.48 4.83
CA PHE A 158 -37.19 16.61 6.29
C PHE A 158 -36.46 17.86 6.77
N LEU A 159 -35.75 18.58 5.88
CA LEU A 159 -35.09 19.84 6.23
C LEU A 159 -36.07 21.00 6.43
N GLN A 160 -37.33 20.84 6.01
CA GLN A 160 -38.33 21.90 6.15
C GLN A 160 -38.56 22.27 7.63
N GLY A 161 -38.28 23.53 7.97
CA GLY A 161 -38.49 24.07 9.33
C GLY A 161 -37.34 23.81 10.31
N LEU A 162 -36.22 23.23 9.86
CA LEU A 162 -35.00 23.06 10.67
C LEU A 162 -34.11 24.31 10.61
N ASP A 163 -34.70 25.49 10.86
CA ASP A 163 -34.08 26.81 10.61
C ASP A 163 -32.78 27.04 11.41
N SER A 164 -32.55 26.28 12.49
CA SER A 164 -31.38 26.37 13.37
C SER A 164 -30.22 25.45 12.96
N LEU A 165 -30.40 24.60 11.94
CA LEU A 165 -29.44 23.56 11.57
C LEU A 165 -28.12 24.17 11.07
N GLN A 166 -27.02 23.71 11.65
CA GLN A 166 -25.66 24.19 11.33
C GLN A 166 -24.77 23.09 10.75
N ARG A 167 -24.99 21.84 11.14
CA ARG A 167 -24.18 20.70 10.71
C ARG A 167 -25.07 19.60 10.14
N LEU A 168 -24.81 19.22 8.89
CA LEU A 168 -25.58 18.19 8.20
C LEU A 168 -24.64 17.20 7.51
N THR A 169 -24.81 15.91 7.82
CA THR A 169 -24.20 14.81 7.08
C THR A 169 -25.32 14.00 6.40
N ILE A 170 -25.27 13.94 5.08
CA ILE A 170 -26.18 13.17 4.20
C ILE A 170 -25.40 12.17 3.33
N ARG A 171 -24.21 11.79 3.79
CA ARG A 171 -23.24 10.98 3.06
C ARG A 171 -23.79 9.58 2.74
N ASP A 172 -23.35 9.00 1.63
CA ASP A 172 -23.61 7.60 1.23
C ASP A 172 -25.12 7.28 1.26
N ASN A 173 -25.88 8.00 0.44
CA ASN A 173 -27.33 7.90 0.23
C ASN A 173 -27.63 8.01 -1.29
N ASP A 174 -28.91 8.09 -1.70
CA ASP A 174 -29.36 8.17 -3.10
C ASP A 174 -29.90 9.56 -3.49
N ILE A 175 -29.33 10.64 -2.92
CA ILE A 175 -29.85 12.00 -3.11
C ILE A 175 -29.38 12.58 -4.46
N GLN A 176 -30.33 13.12 -5.23
CA GLN A 176 -30.06 13.87 -6.48
C GLN A 176 -30.40 15.35 -6.35
N ASP A 177 -31.55 15.65 -5.73
CA ASP A 177 -32.09 17.00 -5.60
C ASP A 177 -31.76 17.58 -4.22
N VAL A 178 -30.95 18.65 -4.24
CA VAL A 178 -30.52 19.37 -3.05
C VAL A 178 -31.22 20.73 -2.89
N SER A 179 -32.28 21.00 -3.67
CA SER A 179 -33.06 22.24 -3.51
C SER A 179 -33.57 22.48 -2.06
N PRO A 180 -33.91 21.45 -1.25
CA PRO A 180 -34.34 21.68 0.12
C PRO A 180 -33.28 22.27 1.05
N LEU A 181 -31.99 22.25 0.68
CA LEU A 181 -30.92 22.91 1.44
C LEU A 181 -31.13 24.43 1.56
N GLU A 182 -31.89 25.04 0.64
CA GLU A 182 -32.26 26.46 0.74
C GLU A 182 -33.05 26.80 2.02
N ASN A 183 -33.65 25.79 2.68
CA ASN A 183 -34.40 25.96 3.93
C ASN A 183 -33.51 26.02 5.18
N VAL A 184 -32.20 25.73 5.07
CA VAL A 184 -31.26 25.69 6.21
C VAL A 184 -30.11 26.69 6.02
N PRO A 185 -30.39 28.01 5.97
CA PRO A 185 -29.42 29.03 5.58
C PRO A 185 -28.25 29.23 6.57
N LEU A 186 -28.37 28.70 7.78
CA LEU A 186 -27.34 28.79 8.84
C LEU A 186 -26.31 27.64 8.77
N LEU A 187 -26.39 26.78 7.76
CA LEU A 187 -25.48 25.64 7.61
C LEU A 187 -24.03 26.10 7.49
N THR A 188 -23.16 25.58 8.37
CA THR A 188 -21.71 25.83 8.37
C THR A 188 -20.92 24.62 7.89
N TYR A 189 -21.49 23.42 8.03
CA TYR A 189 -20.91 22.14 7.64
C TYR A 189 -21.90 21.30 6.84
N LEU A 190 -21.49 20.88 5.64
CA LEU A 190 -22.22 19.94 4.79
C LEU A 190 -21.31 18.83 4.28
N ASN A 191 -21.63 17.59 4.67
CA ASN A 191 -21.03 16.40 4.06
C ASN A 191 -22.07 15.64 3.24
N ALA A 192 -21.95 15.73 1.92
CA ALA A 192 -22.84 15.12 0.94
C ALA A 192 -22.12 14.13 0.00
N ARG A 193 -20.98 13.58 0.46
CA ARG A 193 -20.20 12.59 -0.27
C ARG A 193 -21.05 11.37 -0.66
N GLY A 194 -20.77 10.75 -1.81
CA GLY A 194 -21.33 9.45 -2.17
C GLY A 194 -22.84 9.50 -2.43
N ASN A 195 -23.27 10.47 -3.22
CA ASN A 195 -24.65 10.64 -3.65
C ASN A 195 -24.71 10.75 -5.18
N GLN A 196 -25.83 11.20 -5.72
CA GLN A 196 -26.08 11.36 -7.16
C GLN A 196 -26.33 12.83 -7.54
N ILE A 197 -25.75 13.77 -6.78
CA ILE A 197 -25.95 15.21 -6.95
C ILE A 197 -25.27 15.70 -8.22
N PHE A 198 -25.99 16.41 -9.08
CA PHE A 198 -25.44 16.99 -10.32
C PHE A 198 -25.60 18.51 -10.42
N ASP A 199 -26.56 19.10 -9.68
CA ASP A 199 -26.83 20.54 -9.64
C ASP A 199 -26.60 21.07 -8.22
N VAL A 200 -25.60 21.94 -8.07
CA VAL A 200 -25.22 22.58 -6.80
C VAL A 200 -25.70 24.03 -6.70
N LYS A 201 -26.49 24.51 -7.66
CA LYS A 201 -27.06 25.86 -7.63
C LYS A 201 -27.79 26.20 -6.31
N PRO A 202 -28.57 25.28 -5.70
CA PRO A 202 -29.23 25.56 -4.42
C PRO A 202 -28.29 25.93 -3.27
N LEU A 203 -27.01 25.57 -3.35
CA LEU A 203 -26.03 25.88 -2.30
C LEU A 203 -25.61 27.35 -2.31
N SER A 204 -25.82 28.08 -3.40
CA SER A 204 -25.34 29.47 -3.58
C SER A 204 -25.82 30.45 -2.50
N GLY A 205 -26.94 30.15 -1.82
CA GLY A 205 -27.47 30.96 -0.71
C GLY A 205 -26.90 30.63 0.68
N LEU A 206 -26.09 29.59 0.84
CA LEU A 206 -25.57 29.12 2.13
C LEU A 206 -24.37 29.95 2.60
N THR A 207 -24.61 31.23 2.85
CA THR A 207 -23.58 32.24 3.16
C THR A 207 -22.83 32.04 4.49
N SER A 208 -23.13 30.98 5.24
CA SER A 208 -22.41 30.58 6.46
C SER A 208 -21.58 29.30 6.28
N LEU A 209 -21.63 28.68 5.10
CA LEU A 209 -21.00 27.39 4.82
C LEU A 209 -19.47 27.53 4.71
N GLN A 210 -18.75 26.85 5.61
CA GLN A 210 -17.29 26.89 5.68
C GLN A 210 -16.64 25.55 5.30
N ASN A 211 -17.40 24.46 5.40
CA ASN A 211 -16.93 23.10 5.18
C ASN A 211 -17.90 22.36 4.26
N LEU A 212 -17.45 22.07 3.03
CA LEU A 212 -18.24 21.40 2.01
C LEU A 212 -17.51 20.16 1.48
N ASN A 213 -18.17 19.02 1.56
CA ASN A 213 -17.71 17.79 0.93
C ASN A 213 -18.76 17.26 -0.04
N LEU A 214 -18.44 17.29 -1.34
CA LEU A 214 -19.26 16.80 -2.44
C LEU A 214 -18.59 15.62 -3.17
N ARG A 215 -17.58 14.98 -2.57
CA ARG A 215 -16.86 13.86 -3.22
C ARG A 215 -17.79 12.80 -3.78
N ASN A 216 -17.41 12.18 -4.89
CA ASN A 216 -18.14 11.06 -5.50
C ASN A 216 -19.63 11.40 -5.74
N ASN A 217 -19.86 12.45 -6.52
CA ASN A 217 -21.17 12.86 -7.02
C ASN A 217 -21.07 13.02 -8.56
N GLN A 218 -21.97 13.77 -9.17
CA GLN A 218 -22.03 14.01 -10.62
C GLN A 218 -21.96 15.51 -10.97
N VAL A 219 -21.35 16.32 -10.10
CA VAL A 219 -21.25 17.77 -10.24
C VAL A 219 -20.26 18.11 -11.35
N LYS A 220 -20.67 18.95 -12.30
CA LYS A 220 -19.78 19.41 -13.40
C LYS A 220 -19.58 20.91 -13.43
N ASP A 221 -20.57 21.66 -12.94
CA ASP A 221 -20.53 23.11 -12.87
C ASP A 221 -20.38 23.53 -11.40
N VAL A 222 -19.22 24.11 -11.08
CA VAL A 222 -18.89 24.60 -9.75
C VAL A 222 -19.05 26.10 -9.61
N SER A 223 -19.46 26.81 -10.68
CA SER A 223 -19.66 28.25 -10.63
C SER A 223 -20.63 28.73 -9.52
N PRO A 224 -21.65 27.96 -9.09
CA PRO A 224 -22.50 28.37 -7.98
C PRO A 224 -21.81 28.42 -6.61
N LEU A 225 -20.60 27.84 -6.48
CA LEU A 225 -19.84 27.79 -5.22
C LEU A 225 -18.91 29.01 -5.04
N THR A 226 -18.73 29.82 -6.09
CA THR A 226 -17.74 30.93 -6.16
C THR A 226 -17.82 31.88 -4.96
N ASP A 227 -19.04 32.26 -4.56
CA ASP A 227 -19.27 33.28 -3.51
C ASP A 227 -19.41 32.68 -2.10
N LEU A 228 -19.23 31.36 -1.94
CA LEU A 228 -19.39 30.70 -0.63
C LEU A 228 -18.12 30.87 0.23
N PRO A 229 -18.26 31.14 1.54
CA PRO A 229 -17.13 31.38 2.42
C PRO A 229 -16.50 30.07 2.93
N LEU A 230 -16.05 29.21 2.01
CA LEU A 230 -15.53 27.86 2.24
C LEU A 230 -14.12 27.82 2.89
N GLY A 231 -13.92 28.60 3.96
CA GLY A 231 -12.61 28.81 4.55
C GLY A 231 -11.96 27.58 5.19
N GLU A 232 -12.74 26.58 5.60
CA GLU A 232 -12.19 25.38 6.24
C GLU A 232 -11.84 24.29 5.22
N ARG A 233 -12.81 23.91 4.37
CA ARG A 233 -12.64 22.75 3.47
C ARG A 233 -13.55 22.81 2.26
N LEU A 234 -12.99 22.42 1.11
CA LEU A 234 -13.74 22.17 -0.13
C LEU A 234 -13.27 20.89 -0.81
N TYR A 235 -14.08 19.83 -0.72
CA TYR A 235 -13.80 18.56 -1.37
C TYR A 235 -14.75 18.28 -2.54
N LEU A 236 -14.17 18.07 -3.72
CA LEU A 236 -14.85 17.92 -5.01
C LEU A 236 -14.39 16.69 -5.80
N ASP A 237 -13.40 15.93 -5.33
CA ASP A 237 -12.87 14.78 -6.07
C ASP A 237 -13.95 13.72 -6.40
N GLY A 238 -13.75 12.97 -7.48
CA GLY A 238 -14.72 11.95 -7.93
C GLY A 238 -15.99 12.51 -8.60
N ASN A 239 -16.00 13.79 -9.00
CA ASN A 239 -17.11 14.41 -9.76
C ASN A 239 -16.84 14.55 -11.28
N GLY A 240 -15.58 14.41 -11.72
CA GLY A 240 -15.20 14.58 -13.13
C GLY A 240 -15.19 16.04 -13.61
N ILE A 241 -14.98 16.99 -12.70
CA ILE A 241 -14.82 18.42 -12.99
C ILE A 241 -13.48 18.63 -13.71
N LYS A 242 -13.48 19.46 -14.76
CA LYS A 242 -12.28 19.75 -15.58
C LYS A 242 -11.80 21.19 -15.48
N ASP A 243 -12.66 22.10 -15.03
CA ASP A 243 -12.40 23.53 -14.99
C ASP A 243 -12.74 24.06 -13.60
N PHE A 244 -11.71 24.52 -12.89
CA PHE A 244 -11.80 25.10 -11.55
C PHE A 244 -11.53 26.61 -11.56
N SER A 245 -11.44 27.26 -12.72
CA SER A 245 -11.11 28.68 -12.85
C SER A 245 -12.08 29.59 -12.09
N PHE A 246 -13.35 29.19 -11.97
CA PHE A 246 -14.36 29.93 -11.21
C PHE A 246 -14.10 29.95 -9.69
N LEU A 247 -13.26 29.06 -9.18
CA LEU A 247 -13.01 28.91 -7.74
C LEU A 247 -11.70 29.55 -7.28
N GLU A 248 -10.98 30.28 -8.15
CA GLU A 248 -9.67 30.87 -7.81
C GLU A 248 -9.70 31.68 -6.50
N GLU A 249 -10.69 32.56 -6.32
CA GLU A 249 -10.83 33.37 -5.10
C GLU A 249 -11.23 32.53 -3.88
N THR A 250 -12.13 31.56 -4.07
CA THR A 250 -12.58 30.64 -3.01
C THR A 250 -11.40 29.80 -2.49
N ILE A 251 -10.66 29.18 -3.40
CA ILE A 251 -9.50 28.32 -3.10
C ILE A 251 -8.39 29.12 -2.42
N ALA A 252 -8.18 30.38 -2.80
CA ALA A 252 -7.18 31.24 -2.17
C ALA A 252 -7.40 31.46 -0.66
N THR A 253 -8.63 31.23 -0.17
CA THR A 253 -8.99 31.35 1.24
C THR A 253 -9.34 30.03 1.92
N THR A 254 -9.42 28.93 1.17
CA THR A 254 -9.76 27.59 1.68
C THR A 254 -8.52 26.91 2.26
N VAL A 255 -8.61 26.38 3.48
CA VAL A 255 -7.47 25.70 4.14
C VAL A 255 -7.15 24.33 3.52
N ASP A 256 -8.17 23.56 3.11
CA ASP A 256 -8.03 22.15 2.75
C ASP A 256 -8.94 21.81 1.55
N TYR A 257 -8.35 21.42 0.42
CA TYR A 257 -9.07 21.02 -0.80
C TYR A 257 -8.38 19.83 -1.49
N ASP A 258 -9.12 19.09 -2.31
CA ASP A 258 -8.72 17.74 -2.77
C ASP A 258 -8.63 17.55 -4.30
N PHE A 259 -8.62 18.63 -5.06
CA PHE A 259 -8.56 18.61 -6.52
C PHE A 259 -7.38 19.44 -7.03
N SER A 260 -6.88 19.13 -8.23
CA SER A 260 -5.74 19.81 -8.85
C SER A 260 -6.18 20.88 -9.85
N THR A 261 -5.50 22.02 -9.82
CA THR A 261 -5.61 23.09 -10.84
C THR A 261 -4.48 23.02 -11.88
N ALA A 262 -3.69 21.93 -11.89
CA ALA A 262 -2.55 21.77 -12.79
C ALA A 262 -2.97 21.73 -14.27
N LEU A 263 -2.13 22.30 -15.14
CA LEU A 263 -2.31 22.24 -16.58
C LEU A 263 -2.33 20.79 -17.06
N SER A 264 -3.23 20.47 -17.98
CA SER A 264 -3.28 19.13 -18.59
C SER A 264 -2.09 18.92 -19.56
N PRO A 265 -1.44 17.75 -19.53
CA PRO A 265 -0.43 17.39 -20.52
C PRO A 265 -1.04 17.28 -21.93
N PRO A 266 -0.22 17.43 -22.99
CA PRO A 266 -0.70 17.27 -24.35
C PRO A 266 -1.09 15.82 -24.65
N VAL A 267 -2.09 15.63 -25.51
CA VAL A 267 -2.47 14.31 -26.03
C VAL A 267 -1.56 13.94 -27.20
N ILE A 268 -0.89 12.79 -27.12
CA ILE A 268 -0.02 12.27 -28.17
C ILE A 268 -0.80 11.30 -29.07
N SER A 269 -0.70 11.45 -30.39
CA SER A 269 -1.47 10.63 -31.35
C SER A 269 -1.04 9.16 -31.43
N GLU A 270 0.23 8.87 -31.15
CA GLU A 270 0.79 7.53 -31.24
C GLU A 270 1.18 7.03 -29.83
N PRO A 271 0.85 5.77 -29.48
CA PRO A 271 1.33 5.15 -28.24
C PRO A 271 2.81 4.74 -28.37
N SER A 272 3.45 4.49 -27.24
CA SER A 272 4.80 3.91 -27.22
C SER A 272 4.79 2.53 -27.87
N GLY A 273 5.92 2.14 -28.46
CA GLY A 273 6.06 0.81 -29.07
C GLY A 273 7.04 0.81 -30.24
N THR A 274 6.86 -0.16 -31.13
CA THR A 274 7.75 -0.35 -32.29
C THR A 274 7.15 0.25 -33.55
N LEU A 275 7.97 1.00 -34.30
CA LEU A 275 7.60 1.63 -35.57
C LEU A 275 8.40 1.02 -36.74
N THR A 276 7.72 0.27 -37.62
CA THR A 276 8.38 -0.48 -38.72
C THR A 276 8.81 0.38 -39.91
N SER A 277 8.17 1.53 -40.15
CA SER A 277 8.52 2.44 -41.27
C SER A 277 8.63 3.91 -40.86
N GLY A 278 8.73 4.18 -39.56
CA GLY A 278 8.52 5.50 -38.97
C GLY A 278 7.05 5.94 -38.99
N SER A 279 6.71 6.94 -38.19
CA SER A 279 5.35 7.50 -38.07
C SER A 279 5.38 9.01 -37.85
N SER A 280 4.28 9.68 -38.19
CA SER A 280 4.10 11.11 -37.90
C SER A 280 3.27 11.26 -36.62
N VAL A 281 3.88 11.82 -35.59
CA VAL A 281 3.27 12.00 -34.27
C VAL A 281 2.78 13.44 -34.11
N THR A 282 1.56 13.61 -33.61
CA THR A 282 0.98 14.93 -33.29
C THR A 282 0.76 15.07 -31.79
N LEU A 283 0.90 16.32 -31.31
CA LEU A 283 0.64 16.74 -29.93
C LEU A 283 -0.57 17.69 -29.93
N ASP A 284 -1.60 17.37 -29.17
CA ASP A 284 -2.84 18.18 -29.08
C ASP A 284 -3.00 18.78 -27.68
N SER A 285 -3.22 20.10 -27.61
CA SER A 285 -3.40 20.86 -26.37
C SER A 285 -4.05 22.22 -26.65
N GLU A 286 -4.77 22.76 -25.67
CA GLU A 286 -5.37 24.10 -25.72
C GLU A 286 -4.33 25.23 -25.52
N ALA A 287 -3.14 24.90 -25.03
CA ALA A 287 -2.04 25.84 -24.78
C ALA A 287 -0.75 25.44 -25.53
N ASP A 288 0.31 26.25 -25.39
CA ASP A 288 1.58 26.01 -26.08
C ASP A 288 2.20 24.69 -25.62
N VAL A 289 2.78 23.90 -26.54
CA VAL A 289 3.44 22.63 -26.22
C VAL A 289 4.94 22.71 -26.52
N TYR A 290 5.76 22.22 -25.59
CA TYR A 290 7.21 22.08 -25.75
C TYR A 290 7.60 20.61 -25.60
N TYR A 291 8.59 20.17 -26.38
CA TYR A 291 8.99 18.76 -26.43
C TYR A 291 10.50 18.54 -26.61
N THR A 292 10.93 17.33 -26.29
CA THR A 292 12.28 16.79 -26.51
C THR A 292 12.19 15.41 -27.17
N LEU A 293 13.29 14.92 -27.74
CA LEU A 293 13.34 13.62 -28.46
C LEU A 293 14.41 12.67 -27.92
N ASN A 294 15.00 13.02 -26.77
CA ASN A 294 16.17 12.37 -26.17
C ASN A 294 15.97 12.06 -24.68
N GLY A 295 14.73 12.08 -24.18
CA GLY A 295 14.43 11.79 -22.77
C GLY A 295 14.61 12.95 -21.79
N GLU A 296 15.13 14.10 -22.22
CA GLU A 296 15.21 15.32 -21.40
C GLU A 296 13.82 15.87 -21.05
N THR A 297 13.68 16.45 -19.87
CA THR A 297 12.45 17.11 -19.43
C THR A 297 12.20 18.36 -20.29
N PRO A 298 11.04 18.50 -20.93
CA PRO A 298 10.73 19.67 -21.75
C PRO A 298 10.65 20.93 -20.88
N SER A 299 11.16 22.04 -21.42
CA SER A 299 11.09 23.37 -20.82
C SER A 299 10.72 24.40 -21.89
N PRO A 300 10.42 25.66 -21.52
CA PRO A 300 10.22 26.74 -22.50
C PRO A 300 11.44 27.04 -23.40
N SER A 301 12.61 26.47 -23.08
CA SER A 301 13.81 26.52 -23.92
C SER A 301 13.94 25.36 -24.91
N SER A 302 13.11 24.31 -24.77
CA SER A 302 13.05 23.15 -25.65
C SER A 302 12.34 23.48 -26.97
N ALA A 303 12.22 22.50 -27.87
CA ALA A 303 11.55 22.71 -29.15
C ALA A 303 10.05 22.99 -28.94
N LYS A 304 9.57 24.13 -29.45
CA LYS A 304 8.14 24.44 -29.48
C LYS A 304 7.45 23.62 -30.57
N TYR A 305 6.36 22.94 -30.23
CA TYR A 305 5.55 22.20 -31.18
C TYR A 305 4.83 23.17 -32.13
N THR A 306 4.99 22.96 -33.44
CA THR A 306 4.39 23.79 -34.50
C THR A 306 3.72 22.98 -35.61
N GLY A 307 3.78 21.66 -35.51
CA GLY A 307 3.23 20.72 -36.51
C GLY A 307 3.75 19.30 -36.28
N PRO A 308 3.25 18.32 -37.05
CA PRO A 308 3.57 16.90 -36.85
C PRO A 308 5.07 16.61 -36.83
N ILE A 309 5.49 15.73 -35.91
CA ILE A 309 6.88 15.29 -35.73
C ILE A 309 7.05 13.97 -36.49
N LEU A 310 7.99 13.89 -37.42
CA LEU A 310 8.29 12.65 -38.16
C LEU A 310 9.29 11.79 -37.38
N ILE A 311 8.82 10.74 -36.71
CA ILE A 311 9.68 9.78 -36.01
C ILE A 311 10.14 8.71 -36.99
N ASN A 312 11.43 8.69 -37.34
CA ASN A 312 12.04 7.74 -38.25
C ASN A 312 13.54 7.54 -37.94
N ASN A 313 14.20 6.60 -38.63
CA ASN A 313 15.63 6.31 -38.44
C ASN A 313 16.57 7.50 -38.73
N GLU A 314 16.10 8.57 -39.39
CA GLU A 314 16.92 9.76 -39.64
C GLU A 314 17.03 10.67 -38.40
N ILE A 315 16.09 10.55 -37.44
CA ILE A 315 16.13 11.26 -36.15
C ILE A 315 17.11 10.63 -35.16
N LEU A 316 17.41 9.34 -35.31
CA LEU A 316 18.39 8.67 -34.44
C LEU A 316 19.75 9.39 -34.59
N ASN A 317 20.17 10.03 -33.51
CA ASN A 317 21.39 10.82 -33.49
C ASN A 317 22.58 9.88 -33.18
N ASN A 318 23.60 9.84 -34.04
CA ASN A 318 24.74 8.91 -33.89
C ASN A 318 25.78 9.35 -32.84
N THR A 319 25.57 10.47 -32.17
CA THR A 319 26.40 10.91 -31.04
C THR A 319 25.54 11.01 -29.80
N VAL A 320 25.50 9.91 -29.08
CA VAL A 320 24.96 9.78 -27.72
C VAL A 320 26.10 9.73 -26.72
N LEU A 321 25.83 9.98 -25.44
CA LEU A 321 26.84 10.18 -24.38
C LEU A 321 27.40 8.85 -23.85
N ALA A 322 27.54 7.88 -24.74
CA ALA A 322 27.70 6.50 -24.37
C ALA A 322 28.92 6.31 -23.44
N ASN A 323 28.62 5.65 -22.32
CA ASN A 323 29.41 5.74 -21.11
C ASN A 323 29.87 4.37 -20.62
N ASN A 324 30.26 3.49 -21.54
CA ASN A 324 30.79 2.18 -21.15
C ASN A 324 32.15 2.25 -20.41
N ARG A 325 32.68 3.47 -20.16
CA ARG A 325 33.97 3.71 -19.49
C ARG A 325 33.94 4.61 -18.24
N VAL A 326 32.79 4.93 -17.63
CA VAL A 326 32.75 5.54 -16.26
C VAL A 326 32.92 4.50 -15.15
N SER A 327 33.97 3.71 -15.26
CA SER A 327 34.36 2.75 -14.23
C SER A 327 35.79 3.01 -13.83
N VAL A 328 36.07 2.93 -12.52
CA VAL A 328 37.44 3.07 -11.99
C VAL A 328 38.39 2.00 -12.51
N PHE A 329 37.84 0.95 -13.11
CA PHE A 329 38.61 -0.12 -13.75
C PHE A 329 39.09 0.25 -15.17
N GLN A 330 38.72 1.40 -15.73
CA GLN A 330 39.14 1.86 -17.05
C GLN A 330 39.68 3.30 -17.02
N ASP A 331 41.01 3.44 -17.08
CA ASP A 331 41.73 4.72 -17.10
C ASP A 331 42.22 5.07 -18.53
N PRO A 332 41.99 6.29 -19.07
CA PRO A 332 41.23 7.40 -18.49
C PRO A 332 39.72 7.29 -18.66
N PHE A 333 38.99 7.79 -17.67
CA PHE A 333 37.54 7.98 -17.73
C PHE A 333 37.22 8.95 -18.87
N THR A 334 36.66 8.43 -19.96
CA THR A 334 36.32 9.23 -21.13
C THR A 334 34.97 8.80 -21.65
N PHE A 335 34.10 9.78 -21.92
CA PHE A 335 32.89 9.55 -22.70
C PHE A 335 33.30 9.19 -24.12
N GLN A 336 32.71 8.13 -24.66
CA GLN A 336 32.95 7.70 -26.03
C GLN A 336 31.64 7.73 -26.81
N ASN A 337 31.66 8.31 -28.01
CA ASN A 337 30.49 8.24 -28.86
C ASN A 337 30.32 6.80 -29.35
N GLU A 338 29.14 6.23 -29.12
CA GLU A 338 28.78 4.89 -29.60
C GLU A 338 27.46 4.94 -30.37
N VAL A 339 27.28 4.00 -31.30
CA VAL A 339 26.03 3.84 -32.05
C VAL A 339 25.15 2.86 -31.28
N VAL A 340 24.46 3.37 -30.28
CA VAL A 340 23.66 2.56 -29.34
C VAL A 340 22.22 3.04 -29.21
N GLN A 341 21.84 4.10 -29.93
CA GLN A 341 20.48 4.61 -29.96
C GLN A 341 19.60 3.72 -30.86
N ASP A 342 18.57 3.13 -30.28
CA ASP A 342 17.61 2.30 -31.01
C ASP A 342 16.19 2.86 -31.00
N ALA A 343 15.93 3.79 -30.07
CA ALA A 343 14.62 4.37 -29.88
C ALA A 343 14.68 5.89 -29.82
N VAL A 344 13.57 6.53 -30.15
CA VAL A 344 13.35 7.95 -29.89
C VAL A 344 12.47 8.08 -28.67
N VAL A 345 12.88 8.91 -27.71
CA VAL A 345 12.10 9.19 -26.49
C VAL A 345 11.50 10.58 -26.60
N LEU A 346 10.24 10.64 -27.00
CA LEU A 346 9.46 11.87 -27.07
C LEU A 346 8.92 12.21 -25.68
N ARG A 347 9.36 13.33 -25.11
CA ARG A 347 8.75 13.91 -23.91
C ARG A 347 8.11 15.25 -24.25
N ALA A 348 6.89 15.50 -23.78
CA ALA A 348 6.16 16.72 -24.09
C ALA A 348 5.36 17.24 -22.89
N ALA A 349 5.21 18.56 -22.81
CA ALA A 349 4.40 19.21 -21.78
C ALA A 349 3.77 20.51 -22.31
N THR A 350 2.60 20.83 -21.78
CA THR A 350 1.86 22.07 -22.05
C THR A 350 2.44 23.20 -21.21
N TYR A 351 2.45 24.42 -21.74
CA TYR A 351 2.93 25.62 -21.08
C TYR A 351 1.92 26.76 -21.21
N GLU A 352 1.55 27.33 -20.08
CA GLU A 352 0.71 28.52 -20.03
C GLU A 352 1.10 29.41 -18.84
N ASN A 353 1.24 30.71 -19.08
CA ASN A 353 1.47 31.73 -18.05
C ASN A 353 2.61 31.46 -17.04
N GLY A 354 3.70 30.80 -17.49
CA GLY A 354 4.85 30.50 -16.62
C GLY A 354 4.80 29.12 -15.95
N THR A 355 3.72 28.37 -16.15
CA THR A 355 3.50 27.05 -15.58
C THR A 355 3.60 25.98 -16.66
N MET A 356 4.23 24.84 -16.34
CA MET A 356 4.25 23.65 -17.18
C MET A 356 3.22 22.63 -16.63
N SER A 357 2.59 21.84 -17.51
CA SER A 357 1.90 20.62 -17.11
C SER A 357 2.90 19.55 -16.65
N GLU A 358 2.38 18.43 -16.15
CA GLU A 358 3.14 17.18 -16.10
C GLU A 358 3.69 16.82 -17.50
N THR A 359 4.79 16.05 -17.50
CA THR A 359 5.43 15.62 -18.74
C THR A 359 4.88 14.26 -19.16
N ILE A 360 4.42 14.16 -20.40
CA ILE A 360 4.07 12.87 -21.01
C ILE A 360 5.27 12.30 -21.76
N THR A 361 5.55 11.01 -21.58
CA THR A 361 6.69 10.29 -22.17
C THR A 361 6.20 9.22 -23.15
N ARG A 362 6.88 9.09 -24.30
CA ARG A 362 6.68 8.01 -25.29
C ARG A 362 8.01 7.52 -25.86
N THR A 363 8.29 6.23 -25.71
CA THR A 363 9.43 5.57 -26.37
C THR A 363 8.99 4.88 -27.68
N TYR A 364 9.66 5.21 -28.78
CA TYR A 364 9.44 4.60 -30.09
C TYR A 364 10.70 3.86 -30.57
N PHE A 365 10.64 2.53 -30.64
CA PHE A 365 11.73 1.70 -31.18
C PHE A 365 11.67 1.71 -32.71
N LEU A 366 12.76 2.10 -33.37
CA LEU A 366 12.83 2.29 -34.83
C LEU A 366 13.63 1.21 -35.57
N ILE A 367 14.18 0.26 -34.81
CA ILE A 367 14.87 -0.89 -35.34
C ILE A 367 13.85 -2.01 -35.57
N ASP A 368 14.05 -2.81 -36.61
CA ASP A 368 13.54 -4.17 -36.69
C ASP A 368 14.30 -5.04 -35.66
N ARG A 369 14.16 -4.68 -34.36
CA ARG A 369 14.19 -5.70 -33.33
C ARG A 369 13.03 -6.59 -33.74
N SER A 370 13.33 -7.78 -34.23
CA SER A 370 12.31 -8.79 -34.46
C SER A 370 11.79 -9.21 -33.09
N PHE A 371 10.96 -8.36 -32.47
CA PHE A 371 10.21 -8.61 -31.26
C PHE A 371 9.30 -9.80 -31.58
N GLY A 372 9.58 -10.92 -30.94
CA GLY A 372 9.06 -12.23 -31.31
C GLY A 372 9.45 -13.28 -30.29
N ASN A 373 9.11 -14.54 -30.56
CA ASN A 373 9.40 -15.63 -29.64
C ASN A 373 10.93 -15.77 -29.49
N GLY A 374 11.50 -15.34 -28.35
CA GLY A 374 12.93 -15.33 -28.06
C GLY A 374 13.59 -13.96 -27.82
N THR A 375 12.85 -12.84 -27.80
CA THR A 375 13.38 -11.51 -27.39
C THR A 375 12.99 -11.14 -25.97
N LEU A 376 13.93 -10.59 -25.19
CA LEU A 376 13.66 -10.15 -23.83
C LEU A 376 12.65 -9.00 -23.77
N PRO A 377 11.80 -8.93 -22.71
CA PRO A 377 11.04 -7.72 -22.41
C PRO A 377 11.97 -6.52 -22.24
N VAL A 378 11.44 -5.32 -22.44
CA VAL A 378 12.21 -4.07 -22.38
C VAL A 378 11.75 -3.20 -21.23
N VAL A 379 12.72 -2.69 -20.47
CA VAL A 379 12.53 -1.57 -19.55
C VAL A 379 13.19 -0.33 -20.16
N SER A 380 12.40 0.68 -20.51
CA SER A 380 12.89 1.98 -20.98
C SER A 380 12.82 3.00 -19.84
N LEU A 381 13.95 3.62 -19.50
CA LEU A 381 14.03 4.70 -18.53
C LEU A 381 14.23 6.02 -19.28
N SER A 382 13.44 7.03 -18.94
CA SER A 382 13.52 8.37 -19.53
C SER A 382 13.75 9.41 -18.45
N LEU A 383 14.83 10.17 -18.55
CA LEU A 383 15.24 11.14 -17.54
C LEU A 383 16.25 12.15 -18.08
N ASP A 384 16.45 13.23 -17.32
CA ASP A 384 17.50 14.20 -17.62
C ASP A 384 18.88 13.55 -17.51
N GLU A 385 19.70 13.70 -18.54
CA GLU A 385 21.06 13.17 -18.64
C GLU A 385 21.93 13.59 -17.45
N ALA A 386 21.77 14.84 -16.99
CA ALA A 386 22.48 15.38 -15.86
C ALA A 386 22.28 14.54 -14.58
N SER A 387 21.13 13.88 -14.43
CA SER A 387 20.85 12.98 -13.31
C SER A 387 21.81 11.78 -13.26
N LEU A 388 22.34 11.37 -14.41
CA LEU A 388 23.29 10.27 -14.52
C LEU A 388 24.72 10.77 -14.53
N PHE A 389 25.01 11.83 -15.28
CA PHE A 389 26.39 12.16 -15.66
C PHE A 389 26.90 13.53 -15.23
N ASN A 390 26.10 14.33 -14.52
CA ASN A 390 26.62 15.55 -13.90
C ASN A 390 27.75 15.21 -12.91
N GLU A 391 28.80 16.02 -12.89
CA GLU A 391 29.97 15.76 -12.04
C GLU A 391 29.65 15.83 -10.53
N GLN A 392 28.76 16.73 -10.13
CA GLN A 392 28.36 16.95 -8.74
C GLN A 392 27.24 15.99 -8.30
N THR A 393 26.23 15.78 -9.15
CA THR A 393 24.98 15.11 -8.78
C THR A 393 24.67 13.86 -9.63
N GLY A 394 25.43 13.58 -10.67
CA GLY A 394 25.20 12.42 -11.53
C GLY A 394 25.49 11.12 -10.79
N ILE A 395 24.54 10.19 -10.78
CA ILE A 395 24.65 8.95 -10.00
C ILE A 395 25.52 7.88 -10.67
N TYR A 396 25.90 8.03 -11.94
CA TYR A 396 26.70 7.03 -12.68
C TYR A 396 28.20 7.33 -12.70
N VAL A 397 28.62 8.55 -12.39
CA VAL A 397 30.01 9.00 -12.57
C VAL A 397 30.84 8.82 -11.29
N PRO A 398 32.18 8.77 -11.39
CA PRO A 398 33.04 8.97 -10.23
C PRO A 398 32.77 10.34 -9.57
N GLY A 399 32.67 11.41 -10.37
CA GLY A 399 32.27 12.74 -9.91
C GLY A 399 33.12 13.33 -8.78
N ASP A 400 32.56 14.31 -8.08
CA ASP A 400 33.24 15.08 -7.02
C ASP A 400 33.66 14.23 -5.81
N TYR A 401 33.08 13.04 -5.62
CA TYR A 401 33.35 12.15 -4.50
C TYR A 401 34.47 11.14 -4.78
N TYR A 402 35.22 11.31 -5.87
CA TYR A 402 36.36 10.48 -6.24
C TYR A 402 37.69 11.19 -5.92
N ASN A 403 38.46 10.69 -4.95
CA ASN A 403 39.65 11.35 -4.40
C ASN A 403 41.00 10.77 -4.91
N SER A 404 40.94 9.68 -5.69
CA SER A 404 41.99 9.01 -6.46
C SER A 404 42.78 7.88 -5.76
N THR A 405 42.67 6.66 -6.35
CA THR A 405 43.72 5.64 -6.61
C THR A 405 43.15 4.38 -7.31
N GLN A 406 42.20 4.52 -8.25
CA GLN A 406 41.40 3.37 -8.76
C GLN A 406 40.64 2.62 -7.64
N ASP A 407 40.37 3.28 -6.52
CA ASP A 407 39.56 2.71 -5.44
C ASP A 407 38.12 2.57 -5.94
N ASP A 408 37.62 1.35 -5.95
CA ASP A 408 36.26 1.04 -6.39
C ASP A 408 35.20 1.45 -5.37
N GLN A 409 35.61 1.80 -4.15
CA GLN A 409 34.77 2.29 -3.07
C GLN A 409 34.56 3.81 -3.04
N GLU A 410 35.12 4.56 -4.00
CA GLU A 410 34.96 6.01 -4.11
C GLU A 410 34.09 6.42 -5.31
N GLY A 411 33.41 7.57 -5.19
CA GLY A 411 32.67 8.22 -6.29
C GLY A 411 31.16 8.40 -6.05
N ASN A 412 30.50 9.21 -6.89
CA ASN A 412 29.08 9.55 -6.76
C ASN A 412 28.18 8.30 -6.72
N TYR A 413 28.53 7.27 -7.50
CA TYR A 413 27.78 6.01 -7.52
C TYR A 413 27.81 5.25 -6.18
N ARG A 414 28.61 5.65 -5.19
CA ARG A 414 28.63 5.09 -3.82
C ARG A 414 27.68 5.79 -2.86
N MET A 415 27.20 6.96 -3.24
CA MET A 415 26.37 7.80 -2.39
C MET A 415 24.96 7.21 -2.23
N SER A 416 24.30 7.58 -1.14
CA SER A 416 23.01 7.01 -0.73
C SER A 416 22.14 8.06 -0.04
N GLY A 417 20.90 7.72 0.28
CA GLY A 417 19.87 8.66 0.76
C GLY A 417 18.97 9.18 -0.37
N SER A 418 17.93 9.93 0.01
CA SER A 418 16.97 10.55 -0.92
C SER A 418 17.63 11.59 -1.83
N GLU A 419 18.65 12.30 -1.33
CA GLU A 419 19.44 13.28 -2.11
C GLU A 419 20.17 12.67 -3.32
N TRP A 420 20.34 11.34 -3.34
CA TRP A 420 21.00 10.59 -4.42
C TRP A 420 20.02 9.76 -5.25
N GLU A 421 18.72 9.98 -5.07
CA GLU A 421 17.66 9.45 -5.91
C GLU A 421 17.38 10.41 -7.06
N ARG A 422 17.14 9.88 -8.26
CA ARG A 422 16.87 10.67 -9.47
C ARG A 422 15.52 10.29 -10.03
N GLU A 423 14.75 11.28 -10.42
CA GLU A 423 13.45 11.05 -11.07
C GLU A 423 13.65 10.50 -12.48
N ALA A 424 12.82 9.54 -12.87
CA ALA A 424 12.76 8.97 -14.20
C ALA A 424 11.35 8.48 -14.52
N THR A 425 10.96 8.49 -15.80
CA THR A 425 9.80 7.71 -16.26
C THR A 425 10.26 6.31 -16.66
N MET A 426 9.63 5.28 -16.12
CA MET A 426 9.81 3.89 -16.55
C MET A 426 8.67 3.48 -17.48
N GLU A 427 9.01 2.96 -18.65
CA GLU A 427 8.08 2.24 -19.54
C GLU A 427 8.51 0.77 -19.64
N TYR A 428 7.54 -0.15 -19.65
CA TYR A 428 7.78 -1.58 -19.84
C TYR A 428 7.10 -2.06 -21.12
N PHE A 429 7.85 -2.82 -21.91
CA PHE A 429 7.38 -3.46 -23.14
C PHE A 429 7.57 -4.98 -23.00
N THR A 430 6.55 -5.72 -23.42
CA THR A 430 6.57 -7.18 -23.42
C THR A 430 7.48 -7.72 -24.53
N GLU A 431 7.72 -9.04 -24.53
CA GLU A 431 8.63 -9.73 -25.46
C GLU A 431 8.28 -9.49 -26.95
N ASP A 432 6.99 -9.28 -27.26
CA ASP A 432 6.48 -8.96 -28.59
C ASP A 432 6.49 -7.44 -28.91
N GLY A 433 7.12 -6.64 -28.05
CA GLY A 433 7.32 -5.20 -28.23
C GLY A 433 6.07 -4.37 -27.94
N GLN A 434 5.01 -4.96 -27.37
CA GLN A 434 3.82 -4.22 -26.97
C GLN A 434 4.08 -3.43 -25.69
N PHE A 435 3.70 -2.16 -25.70
CA PHE A 435 3.66 -1.32 -24.51
C PHE A 435 2.68 -1.89 -23.49
N ALA A 436 3.11 -2.02 -22.24
CA ALA A 436 2.31 -2.67 -21.21
C ALA A 436 2.19 -1.86 -19.91
N PHE A 437 3.18 -1.04 -19.57
CA PHE A 437 3.19 -0.30 -18.31
C PHE A 437 4.00 0.99 -18.41
N VAL A 438 3.58 2.05 -17.70
CA VAL A 438 4.31 3.31 -17.53
C VAL A 438 4.10 3.85 -16.12
N GLN A 439 5.16 4.39 -15.52
CA GLN A 439 5.09 5.08 -14.23
C GLN A 439 6.31 5.97 -14.03
N ASP A 440 6.12 7.13 -13.40
CA ASP A 440 7.23 7.95 -12.90
C ASP A 440 7.74 7.36 -11.58
N ILE A 441 9.06 7.30 -11.46
CA ILE A 441 9.77 6.58 -10.41
C ILE A 441 11.02 7.34 -9.96
N GLY A 442 11.50 6.98 -8.77
CA GLY A 442 12.86 7.30 -8.35
C GLY A 442 13.82 6.18 -8.75
N ILE A 443 15.05 6.54 -9.15
CA ILE A 443 16.13 5.58 -9.41
C ILE A 443 17.37 5.91 -8.58
N ARG A 444 18.08 4.87 -8.13
CA ARG A 444 19.38 4.99 -7.45
C ARG A 444 20.28 3.81 -7.77
N ILE A 445 21.59 4.01 -7.66
CA ILE A 445 22.56 2.91 -7.75
C ILE A 445 22.32 1.87 -6.66
N HIS A 446 22.38 0.60 -7.05
CA HIS A 446 22.26 -0.57 -6.18
C HIS A 446 23.53 -1.44 -6.22
N GLY A 447 23.75 -2.22 -5.16
CA GLY A 447 24.83 -3.20 -5.03
C GLY A 447 25.89 -2.81 -4.00
N GLY A 448 26.98 -3.57 -3.96
CA GLY A 448 28.20 -3.26 -3.21
C GLY A 448 29.36 -3.02 -4.19
N PHE A 449 30.19 -4.04 -4.40
CA PHE A 449 31.26 -4.05 -5.42
C PHE A 449 30.76 -3.65 -6.81
N SER A 450 29.60 -4.16 -7.23
CA SER A 450 29.06 -3.95 -8.59
C SER A 450 28.76 -2.48 -8.94
N ARG A 451 28.70 -1.58 -7.95
CA ARG A 451 28.52 -0.14 -8.18
C ARG A 451 29.63 0.49 -9.00
N ALA A 452 30.84 -0.06 -8.94
CA ALA A 452 31.99 0.42 -9.70
C ALA A 452 32.03 -0.12 -11.14
N LEU A 453 31.18 -1.10 -11.49
CA LEU A 453 31.13 -1.62 -12.85
C LEU A 453 30.58 -0.57 -13.84
N PRO A 454 30.96 -0.65 -15.14
CA PRO A 454 30.40 0.23 -16.16
C PRO A 454 28.88 0.10 -16.32
N GLN A 455 28.37 -1.13 -16.40
CA GLN A 455 26.94 -1.39 -16.32
C GLN A 455 26.57 -1.43 -14.83
N LYS A 456 25.79 -0.47 -14.34
CA LYS A 456 25.40 -0.42 -12.92
C LYS A 456 24.04 -1.07 -12.71
N SER A 457 23.81 -1.55 -11.50
CA SER A 457 22.47 -1.94 -11.05
C SER A 457 21.68 -0.71 -10.62
N LEU A 458 20.39 -0.68 -10.94
CA LEU A 458 19.48 0.42 -10.57
C LEU A 458 18.35 -0.11 -9.70
N ARG A 459 18.20 0.47 -8.51
CA ARG A 459 17.00 0.29 -7.70
C ARG A 459 15.94 1.29 -8.17
N LEU A 460 14.73 0.78 -8.34
CA LEU A 460 13.55 1.52 -8.80
C LEU A 460 12.59 1.68 -7.62
N TYR A 461 12.16 2.91 -7.38
CA TYR A 461 11.31 3.29 -6.26
C TYR A 461 9.97 3.82 -6.77
N SER A 462 8.87 3.19 -6.36
CA SER A 462 7.53 3.77 -6.49
C SER A 462 7.19 4.50 -5.19
N LYS A 463 6.88 5.79 -5.28
CA LYS A 463 6.51 6.61 -4.12
C LYS A 463 5.45 7.61 -4.55
N SER A 464 4.61 8.03 -3.62
CA SER A 464 3.57 9.04 -3.88
C SER A 464 4.14 10.37 -4.37
N GLU A 465 5.41 10.68 -4.06
CA GLU A 465 6.09 11.87 -4.59
C GLU A 465 6.31 11.83 -6.11
N TYR A 466 6.29 10.64 -6.73
CA TYR A 466 6.36 10.42 -8.18
C TYR A 466 5.00 10.03 -8.78
N GLY A 467 3.89 10.24 -8.07
CA GLY A 467 2.56 9.81 -8.49
C GLY A 467 2.09 8.56 -7.75
N GLN A 468 2.27 7.37 -8.34
CA GLN A 468 1.82 6.12 -7.71
C GLN A 468 2.84 5.59 -6.68
N SER A 469 2.35 5.23 -5.49
CA SER A 469 3.17 4.71 -4.38
C SER A 469 3.59 3.25 -4.54
N ARG A 470 3.06 2.55 -5.55
CA ARG A 470 3.33 1.15 -5.85
C ARG A 470 3.40 0.97 -7.37
N PHE A 471 4.10 -0.06 -7.81
CA PHE A 471 3.99 -0.61 -9.16
C PHE A 471 2.81 -1.59 -9.21
N TYR A 472 1.93 -1.44 -10.19
CA TYR A 472 0.79 -2.34 -10.41
C TYR A 472 0.88 -3.05 -11.77
N TYR A 473 1.73 -4.09 -11.85
CA TYR A 473 1.92 -4.89 -13.06
C TYR A 473 2.55 -6.26 -12.76
N PRO A 474 2.13 -7.37 -13.41
CA PRO A 474 2.74 -8.69 -13.24
C PRO A 474 4.07 -8.82 -14.01
N PHE A 475 5.17 -8.36 -13.42
CA PHE A 475 6.49 -8.38 -14.08
C PHE A 475 7.11 -9.79 -14.20
N PHE A 476 6.73 -10.73 -13.33
CA PHE A 476 7.38 -12.04 -13.21
C PHE A 476 6.44 -13.15 -13.67
N GLN A 477 6.85 -13.91 -14.69
CA GLN A 477 6.01 -14.97 -15.27
C GLN A 477 5.74 -16.14 -14.31
N ASP A 478 6.60 -16.33 -13.30
CA ASP A 478 6.52 -17.39 -12.31
C ASP A 478 5.93 -16.94 -10.96
N SER A 479 5.30 -15.75 -10.92
CA SER A 479 4.64 -15.20 -9.74
C SER A 479 3.23 -14.72 -10.07
N GLU A 480 2.30 -14.86 -9.12
CA GLU A 480 0.97 -14.24 -9.20
C GLU A 480 0.98 -12.79 -8.66
N GLN A 481 2.12 -12.32 -8.14
CA GLN A 481 2.23 -10.99 -7.55
C GLN A 481 2.16 -9.89 -8.62
N THR A 482 1.23 -8.96 -8.42
CA THR A 482 1.01 -7.81 -9.32
C THR A 482 1.40 -6.48 -8.71
N GLU A 483 1.77 -6.45 -7.43
CA GLU A 483 2.03 -5.24 -6.67
C GLU A 483 3.46 -5.25 -6.12
N PHE A 484 4.18 -4.14 -6.28
CA PHE A 484 5.56 -4.00 -5.79
C PHE A 484 5.79 -2.58 -5.28
N ASN A 485 6.58 -2.40 -4.21
CA ASN A 485 7.08 -1.07 -3.79
C ASN A 485 8.41 -0.72 -4.49
N ARG A 486 9.21 -1.77 -4.71
CA ARG A 486 10.60 -1.62 -5.08
C ARG A 486 10.99 -2.76 -5.99
N LEU A 487 11.67 -2.40 -7.06
CA LEU A 487 12.27 -3.32 -8.00
C LEU A 487 13.75 -2.98 -8.15
N VAL A 488 14.52 -3.89 -8.71
CA VAL A 488 15.91 -3.65 -9.07
C VAL A 488 16.16 -4.18 -10.48
N LEU A 489 16.80 -3.36 -11.31
CA LEU A 489 17.50 -3.80 -12.51
C LEU A 489 18.91 -4.20 -12.09
N ARG A 490 19.14 -5.50 -11.86
CA ARG A 490 20.44 -6.03 -11.38
C ARG A 490 21.30 -6.44 -12.56
N ASN A 491 22.53 -5.95 -12.61
CA ASN A 491 23.54 -6.30 -13.62
C ASN A 491 24.20 -7.69 -13.40
N SER A 492 23.59 -8.57 -12.61
CA SER A 492 24.16 -9.86 -12.18
C SER A 492 25.38 -9.79 -11.25
N GLY A 493 25.73 -8.63 -10.68
CA GLY A 493 26.67 -8.55 -9.56
C GLY A 493 28.06 -9.10 -9.89
N ASN A 494 28.56 -10.02 -9.06
CA ASN A 494 29.85 -10.68 -9.28
C ASN A 494 29.86 -11.60 -10.52
N ASP A 495 28.70 -12.07 -10.96
CA ASP A 495 28.55 -12.94 -12.14
C ASP A 495 28.46 -12.13 -13.46
N TRP A 496 28.58 -10.80 -13.41
CA TRP A 496 28.52 -9.93 -14.59
C TRP A 496 29.58 -10.25 -15.65
N ARG A 497 30.78 -10.68 -15.23
CA ARG A 497 31.88 -11.08 -16.12
C ARG A 497 31.92 -12.59 -16.39
N ARG A 498 30.80 -13.28 -16.18
CA ARG A 498 30.67 -14.74 -16.31
C ARG A 498 29.36 -15.10 -17.01
N SER A 499 28.49 -15.87 -16.37
CA SER A 499 27.29 -16.42 -17.01
C SER A 499 26.14 -15.41 -17.07
N MET A 500 26.12 -14.44 -16.15
CA MET A 500 25.00 -13.55 -15.85
C MET A 500 23.72 -14.25 -15.33
N LEU A 501 23.77 -15.56 -15.04
CA LEU A 501 22.64 -16.41 -14.65
C LEU A 501 22.63 -16.77 -13.16
N ARG A 502 23.79 -16.93 -12.51
CA ARG A 502 23.96 -17.70 -11.26
C ARG A 502 22.92 -17.38 -10.20
N ASP A 503 22.84 -16.12 -9.84
CA ASP A 503 22.02 -15.65 -8.73
C ASP A 503 20.54 -15.87 -9.00
N ALA A 504 20.01 -15.36 -10.13
CA ALA A 504 18.61 -15.56 -10.51
C ALA A 504 18.26 -17.05 -10.72
N MET A 505 19.20 -17.84 -11.23
CA MET A 505 19.04 -19.28 -11.43
C MET A 505 18.91 -20.03 -10.10
N MET A 506 19.75 -19.71 -9.11
CA MET A 506 19.66 -20.32 -7.79
C MET A 506 18.35 -19.99 -7.08
N HIS A 507 17.84 -18.77 -7.24
CA HIS A 507 16.50 -18.40 -6.77
C HIS A 507 15.39 -19.19 -7.47
N ARG A 508 15.41 -19.25 -8.81
CA ARG A 508 14.41 -19.99 -9.60
C ARG A 508 14.40 -21.49 -9.30
N LEU A 509 15.56 -22.08 -9.02
CA LEU A 509 15.72 -23.50 -8.72
C LEU A 509 14.96 -23.93 -7.45
N VAL A 510 14.82 -23.03 -6.48
CA VAL A 510 14.20 -23.32 -5.17
C VAL A 510 12.87 -22.61 -4.96
N LYS A 511 12.25 -22.12 -6.05
CA LYS A 511 11.04 -21.30 -6.02
C LYS A 511 9.83 -21.94 -5.33
N ASP A 512 9.76 -23.28 -5.36
CA ASP A 512 8.67 -24.06 -4.76
C ASP A 512 8.98 -24.49 -3.32
N GLY A 513 10.11 -24.04 -2.77
CA GLY A 513 10.59 -24.40 -1.43
C GLY A 513 10.08 -23.49 -0.30
N ALA A 514 10.47 -23.81 0.94
CA ALA A 514 9.99 -23.16 2.16
C ALA A 514 10.78 -21.90 2.60
N VAL A 515 11.78 -21.51 1.82
CA VAL A 515 12.65 -20.36 2.09
C VAL A 515 12.28 -19.25 1.11
N ASP A 516 12.04 -18.06 1.62
CA ASP A 516 11.75 -16.88 0.80
C ASP A 516 12.88 -16.61 -0.20
N MET A 517 12.50 -16.26 -1.42
CA MET A 517 13.39 -16.05 -2.56
C MET A 517 12.91 -14.83 -3.34
N GLN A 518 13.77 -14.29 -4.22
CA GLN A 518 13.47 -13.16 -5.09
C GLN A 518 13.18 -13.63 -6.52
N HIS A 519 11.97 -13.40 -7.01
CA HIS A 519 11.60 -13.53 -8.42
C HIS A 519 12.47 -12.64 -9.32
N ALA A 520 12.79 -13.17 -10.52
CA ALA A 520 13.64 -12.50 -11.49
C ALA A 520 13.18 -12.74 -12.93
N GLN A 521 13.20 -11.67 -13.72
CA GLN A 521 12.92 -11.67 -15.15
C GLN A 521 14.09 -11.01 -15.90
N PRO A 522 14.80 -11.69 -16.81
CA PRO A 522 15.76 -11.02 -17.66
C PRO A 522 15.03 -10.01 -18.56
N VAL A 523 15.61 -8.81 -18.67
CA VAL A 523 15.09 -7.70 -19.49
C VAL A 523 16.24 -7.03 -20.22
N THR A 524 15.95 -6.44 -21.38
CA THR A 524 16.83 -5.41 -21.92
C THR A 524 16.49 -4.07 -21.32
N VAL A 525 17.51 -3.33 -20.87
CA VAL A 525 17.33 -1.94 -20.42
C VAL A 525 17.65 -0.97 -21.55
N TYR A 526 16.83 0.07 -21.67
CA TYR A 526 17.11 1.27 -22.43
C TYR A 526 17.10 2.49 -21.52
N ILE A 527 17.98 3.44 -21.76
CA ILE A 527 17.96 4.73 -21.07
C ILE A 527 18.01 5.82 -22.13
N ASN A 528 17.01 6.71 -22.14
CA ASN A 528 16.88 7.78 -23.14
C ASN A 528 16.94 7.27 -24.59
N GLY A 529 16.49 6.03 -24.81
CA GLY A 529 16.48 5.35 -26.11
C GLY A 529 17.81 4.73 -26.53
N GLU A 530 18.86 4.85 -25.72
CA GLU A 530 20.09 4.08 -25.85
C GLU A 530 19.89 2.67 -25.30
N TYR A 531 20.38 1.64 -25.99
CA TYR A 531 20.51 0.29 -25.42
C TYR A 531 21.39 0.34 -24.17
N TRP A 532 21.16 -0.47 -23.14
CA TRP A 532 22.02 -0.54 -21.94
C TRP A 532 22.36 -1.97 -21.54
N GLY A 533 22.04 -2.94 -22.39
CA GLY A 533 22.32 -4.34 -22.14
C GLY A 533 21.23 -5.05 -21.36
N ILE A 534 21.56 -6.28 -21.01
CA ILE A 534 20.74 -7.21 -20.25
C ILE A 534 20.89 -6.88 -18.77
N HIS A 535 19.78 -6.74 -18.07
CA HIS A 535 19.69 -6.75 -16.61
C HIS A 535 18.68 -7.82 -16.18
N ASN A 536 18.79 -8.27 -14.94
CA ASN A 536 17.73 -9.02 -14.28
C ASN A 536 16.82 -8.02 -13.55
N LEU A 537 15.59 -7.83 -14.03
CA LEU A 537 14.55 -7.18 -13.24
C LEU A 537 14.21 -8.11 -12.07
N ARG A 538 14.20 -7.59 -10.85
CA ARG A 538 14.00 -8.37 -9.63
C ARG A 538 13.14 -7.66 -8.61
N GLU A 539 12.41 -8.46 -7.86
CA GLU A 539 11.86 -8.02 -6.58
C GLU A 539 12.96 -7.86 -5.54
N THR A 540 12.65 -7.16 -4.46
CA THR A 540 13.58 -6.95 -3.34
C THR A 540 12.93 -7.30 -2.03
N PHE A 541 13.67 -7.93 -1.12
CA PHE A 541 13.22 -8.03 0.25
C PHE A 541 13.11 -6.64 0.89
N SER A 542 11.98 -6.42 1.53
CA SER A 542 11.64 -5.26 2.35
C SER A 542 10.46 -5.66 3.25
N THR A 543 10.07 -4.80 4.18
CA THR A 543 8.83 -5.02 4.94
C THR A 543 7.61 -5.05 4.03
N ASP A 544 7.61 -4.28 2.93
CA ASP A 544 6.55 -4.35 1.91
C ASP A 544 6.44 -5.73 1.26
N TYR A 545 7.57 -6.38 0.95
CA TYR A 545 7.55 -7.73 0.38
C TYR A 545 6.86 -8.70 1.35
N ILE A 546 7.20 -8.62 2.64
CA ILE A 546 6.60 -9.46 3.69
C ILE A 546 5.13 -9.08 3.93
N GLU A 547 4.78 -7.79 3.88
CA GLU A 547 3.41 -7.29 3.96
C GLU A 547 2.55 -7.89 2.85
N LEU A 548 2.98 -7.78 1.59
CA LEU A 548 2.23 -8.27 0.44
C LEU A 548 2.11 -9.78 0.44
N LYS A 549 3.18 -10.49 0.78
CA LYS A 549 3.23 -11.95 0.74
C LYS A 549 2.48 -12.61 1.90
N TYR A 550 2.55 -12.04 3.10
CA TYR A 550 2.05 -12.66 4.32
C TYR A 550 0.98 -11.85 5.04
N ASN A 551 0.55 -10.71 4.49
CA ASN A 551 -0.44 -9.82 5.09
C ASN A 551 -0.07 -9.42 6.54
N ILE A 552 1.17 -8.96 6.71
CA ILE A 552 1.71 -8.49 7.99
C ILE A 552 1.99 -7.00 7.89
N ASP A 553 1.38 -6.21 8.78
CA ASP A 553 1.66 -4.78 8.91
C ASP A 553 3.18 -4.54 9.05
N PRO A 554 3.80 -3.72 8.16
CA PRO A 554 5.22 -3.37 8.19
C PRO A 554 5.74 -2.95 9.56
N ALA A 555 4.93 -2.25 10.36
CA ALA A 555 5.32 -1.79 11.70
C ALA A 555 5.59 -2.95 12.66
N ASN A 556 5.08 -4.15 12.37
CA ASN A 556 5.22 -5.36 13.17
C ASN A 556 6.30 -6.32 12.63
N ILE A 557 7.14 -5.87 11.70
CA ILE A 557 8.23 -6.68 11.14
C ILE A 557 9.57 -6.22 11.73
N ALA A 558 10.44 -7.19 11.97
CA ALA A 558 11.87 -6.98 12.11
C ALA A 558 12.56 -7.66 10.92
N LEU A 559 13.32 -6.89 10.14
CA LEU A 559 14.10 -7.36 9.00
C LEU A 559 15.56 -6.99 9.22
N LEU A 560 16.42 -8.01 9.26
CA LEU A 560 17.85 -7.86 9.48
C LEU A 560 18.63 -8.35 8.26
N GLU A 561 19.70 -7.64 7.93
CA GLU A 561 20.66 -8.03 6.89
C GLU A 561 22.06 -8.07 7.52
N SER A 562 22.89 -9.03 7.10
CA SER A 562 24.26 -9.17 7.61
C SER A 562 25.08 -7.88 7.39
N GLU A 563 25.69 -7.36 8.44
CA GLU A 563 26.58 -6.19 8.39
C GLU A 563 27.74 -6.40 9.36
N GLN A 564 28.95 -6.47 8.82
CA GLN A 564 30.16 -6.78 9.59
C GLN A 564 30.55 -5.68 10.55
N SER A 565 30.15 -4.43 10.29
CA SER A 565 30.42 -3.34 11.22
C SER A 565 29.57 -3.38 12.49
N GLU A 566 28.48 -4.17 12.50
CA GLU A 566 27.58 -4.28 13.65
C GLU A 566 28.05 -5.38 14.61
N GLN A 567 27.93 -5.13 15.92
CA GLN A 567 28.37 -6.09 16.95
C GLN A 567 27.59 -7.42 16.90
N SER A 568 26.32 -7.36 16.51
CA SER A 568 25.45 -8.52 16.29
C SER A 568 25.78 -9.29 15.01
N GLY A 569 26.62 -8.73 14.12
CA GLY A 569 26.81 -9.19 12.74
C GLY A 569 25.64 -8.86 11.80
N PHE A 570 24.61 -8.15 12.29
CA PHE A 570 23.41 -7.79 11.54
C PHE A 570 23.03 -6.33 11.75
N LYS A 571 22.77 -5.64 10.65
CA LYS A 571 22.11 -4.34 10.63
C LYS A 571 20.60 -4.54 10.66
N VAL A 572 19.91 -3.73 11.45
CA VAL A 572 18.45 -3.58 11.37
C VAL A 572 18.15 -2.76 10.12
N GLU A 573 17.67 -3.42 9.05
CA GLU A 573 17.21 -2.72 7.85
C GLU A 573 15.88 -2.01 8.16
N GLU A 574 14.96 -2.71 8.81
CA GLU A 574 13.68 -2.18 9.24
C GLU A 574 13.25 -2.82 10.58
N GLY A 575 12.90 -1.99 11.56
CA GLY A 575 12.62 -2.43 12.93
C GLY A 575 13.12 -1.43 13.97
N LEU A 576 13.06 -1.81 15.23
CA LEU A 576 13.69 -1.09 16.33
C LEU A 576 15.16 -1.52 16.46
N PRO A 577 16.08 -0.64 16.87
CA PRO A 577 17.49 -1.01 17.08
C PRO A 577 17.69 -2.21 18.04
N GLY A 578 16.72 -2.47 18.93
CA GLY A 578 16.74 -3.61 19.84
C GLY A 578 16.36 -4.96 19.20
N ASP A 579 15.78 -4.98 18.00
CA ASP A 579 15.30 -6.22 17.38
C ASP A 579 16.46 -7.18 17.04
N ALA A 580 17.66 -6.65 16.81
CA ALA A 580 18.87 -7.46 16.62
C ALA A 580 19.30 -8.20 17.91
N ASN A 581 18.92 -7.71 19.09
CA ASN A 581 19.22 -8.39 20.36
C ASN A 581 18.46 -9.71 20.48
N ASP A 582 17.20 -9.76 20.03
CA ASP A 582 16.40 -10.99 20.05
C ASP A 582 17.05 -12.11 19.21
N TYR A 583 17.77 -11.74 18.14
CA TYR A 583 18.56 -12.68 17.36
C TYR A 583 19.82 -13.13 18.12
N VAL A 584 20.56 -12.19 18.72
CA VAL A 584 21.75 -12.50 19.52
C VAL A 584 21.39 -13.42 20.69
N GLU A 585 20.31 -13.14 21.42
CA GLU A 585 19.83 -13.97 22.54
C GLU A 585 19.48 -15.40 22.09
N MET A 586 18.88 -15.55 20.90
CA MET A 586 18.60 -16.86 20.31
C MET A 586 19.87 -17.64 19.98
N VAL A 587 20.89 -16.98 19.40
CA VAL A 587 22.17 -17.63 19.12
C VAL A 587 22.88 -18.01 20.42
N GLU A 588 22.93 -17.09 21.39
CA GLU A 588 23.52 -17.36 22.72
C GLU A 588 22.83 -18.54 23.40
N PHE A 589 21.50 -18.61 23.36
CA PHE A 589 20.73 -19.75 23.89
C PHE A 589 21.12 -21.07 23.22
N ALA A 590 21.19 -21.10 21.89
CA ALA A 590 21.58 -22.29 21.14
C ALA A 590 23.00 -22.77 21.46
N VAL A 591 23.91 -21.84 21.79
CA VAL A 591 25.32 -22.14 22.09
C VAL A 591 25.53 -22.51 23.56
N SER A 592 24.74 -21.96 24.49
CA SER A 592 24.92 -22.18 25.93
C SER A 592 24.18 -23.41 26.45
N GLU A 593 23.06 -23.78 25.85
CA GLU A 593 22.21 -24.90 26.28
C GLU A 593 22.49 -26.18 25.48
N ASP A 594 22.14 -27.33 26.06
CA ASP A 594 22.12 -28.60 25.32
C ASP A 594 20.92 -28.63 24.37
N VAL A 595 21.18 -28.46 23.06
CA VAL A 595 20.14 -28.39 22.03
C VAL A 595 19.29 -29.65 21.95
N ASP A 596 19.77 -30.83 22.34
CA ASP A 596 18.93 -32.03 22.38
C ASP A 596 17.86 -31.93 23.48
N GLU A 597 18.19 -31.32 24.62
CA GLU A 597 17.24 -31.08 25.72
C GLU A 597 16.35 -29.85 25.48
N SER A 598 16.88 -28.81 24.81
CA SER A 598 16.22 -27.51 24.61
C SER A 598 15.62 -27.32 23.21
N PHE A 599 15.58 -28.36 22.37
CA PHE A 599 15.21 -28.26 20.95
C PHE A 599 13.88 -27.52 20.70
N ASP A 600 12.83 -27.84 21.47
CA ASP A 600 11.51 -27.24 21.28
C ASP A 600 11.47 -25.77 21.74
N GLU A 601 12.31 -25.39 22.70
CA GLU A 601 12.48 -24.00 23.15
C GLU A 601 13.23 -23.19 22.10
N LEU A 602 14.34 -23.71 21.56
CA LEU A 602 15.03 -23.08 20.42
C LEU A 602 14.09 -22.94 19.21
N ASN A 603 13.30 -23.97 18.92
CA ASN A 603 12.30 -23.94 17.84
C ASN A 603 11.12 -22.99 18.12
N SER A 604 10.97 -22.48 19.35
CA SER A 604 10.01 -21.41 19.67
C SER A 604 10.58 -20.03 19.33
N MET A 605 11.90 -19.89 19.24
CA MET A 605 12.61 -18.64 18.91
C MET A 605 12.85 -18.53 17.40
N MET A 606 13.12 -19.64 16.72
CA MET A 606 13.35 -19.73 15.27
C MET A 606 12.62 -20.88 14.62
N ASP A 607 12.39 -20.77 13.32
CA ASP A 607 11.95 -21.90 12.50
C ASP A 607 13.17 -22.74 12.08
N ILE A 608 13.47 -23.80 12.86
CA ILE A 608 14.63 -24.67 12.63
C ILE A 608 14.53 -25.36 11.26
N GLU A 609 13.32 -25.73 10.80
CA GLU A 609 13.16 -26.36 9.49
C GLU A 609 13.46 -25.38 8.35
N ASN A 610 12.97 -24.14 8.44
CA ASN A 610 13.31 -23.09 7.47
C ASN A 610 14.83 -22.82 7.45
N PHE A 611 15.46 -22.72 8.62
CA PHE A 611 16.91 -22.50 8.71
C PHE A 611 17.73 -23.64 8.11
N LEU A 612 17.41 -24.90 8.45
CA LEU A 612 18.13 -26.06 7.90
C LEU A 612 17.86 -26.25 6.40
N THR A 613 16.71 -25.83 5.90
CA THR A 613 16.40 -25.76 4.47
C THR A 613 17.28 -24.69 3.80
N TYR A 614 17.36 -23.49 4.36
CA TYR A 614 18.26 -22.42 3.89
C TYR A 614 19.72 -22.90 3.85
N MET A 615 20.20 -23.56 4.91
CA MET A 615 21.55 -24.10 4.97
C MET A 615 21.79 -25.19 3.92
N SER A 616 20.80 -26.04 3.66
CA SER A 616 20.86 -27.04 2.58
C SER A 616 21.07 -26.38 1.22
N TYR A 617 20.39 -25.25 0.96
CA TYR A 617 20.56 -24.49 -0.29
C TYR A 617 22.00 -23.96 -0.40
N GLN A 618 22.49 -23.27 0.65
CA GLN A 618 23.83 -22.69 0.65
C GLN A 618 24.93 -23.76 0.48
N ILE A 619 24.76 -24.93 1.11
CA ILE A 619 25.69 -26.06 0.99
C ILE A 619 25.69 -26.63 -0.42
N TYR A 620 24.51 -26.88 -1.00
CA TYR A 620 24.42 -27.39 -2.37
C TYR A 620 25.05 -26.41 -3.36
N PHE A 621 24.68 -25.13 -3.28
CA PHE A 621 25.22 -24.06 -4.11
C PHE A 621 26.72 -23.83 -3.91
N GLY A 622 27.29 -24.34 -2.82
CA GLY A 622 28.68 -24.11 -2.46
C GLY A 622 28.95 -22.64 -2.07
N ASN A 623 27.92 -21.90 -1.66
CA ASN A 623 28.03 -20.49 -1.34
C ASN A 623 28.54 -20.30 0.10
N LYS A 624 29.83 -20.00 0.21
CA LYS A 624 30.51 -19.75 1.48
C LYS A 624 30.37 -18.31 1.99
N ASP A 625 29.74 -17.42 1.22
CA ASP A 625 29.57 -16.03 1.66
C ASP A 625 28.41 -15.88 2.65
N ALA A 626 27.46 -16.82 2.64
CA ALA A 626 26.31 -16.85 3.55
C ALA A 626 26.70 -16.99 5.04
N LEU A 627 25.78 -16.59 5.92
CA LEU A 627 25.89 -16.43 7.37
C LEU A 627 26.90 -15.38 7.84
N TYR A 628 28.06 -15.30 7.19
CA TYR A 628 29.02 -14.24 7.41
C TYR A 628 28.52 -12.94 6.75
N ASN A 629 28.29 -12.97 5.44
CA ASN A 629 27.65 -11.92 4.64
C ASN A 629 26.36 -12.45 4.01
N ASN A 630 25.75 -11.65 3.13
CA ASN A 630 24.66 -11.99 2.22
C ASN A 630 23.56 -12.84 2.89
N THR A 631 23.17 -12.46 4.09
CA THR A 631 22.12 -13.16 4.84
C THR A 631 21.06 -12.17 5.24
N ALA A 632 19.81 -12.46 4.86
CA ALA A 632 18.65 -11.69 5.27
C ALA A 632 17.73 -12.58 6.11
N ILE A 633 17.29 -12.07 7.25
CA ILE A 633 16.41 -12.77 8.19
C ILE A 633 15.27 -11.87 8.62
N TRP A 634 14.11 -12.45 8.90
CA TRP A 634 12.96 -11.69 9.34
C TRP A 634 12.15 -12.41 10.41
N LYS A 635 11.39 -11.64 11.19
CA LYS A 635 10.32 -12.14 12.04
C LYS A 635 9.19 -11.13 12.18
N LYS A 636 8.02 -11.63 12.60
CA LYS A 636 6.95 -10.80 13.16
C LYS A 636 7.26 -10.50 14.63
N LYS A 637 7.14 -9.25 15.06
CA LYS A 637 7.43 -8.77 16.43
C LYS A 637 6.30 -9.10 17.41
N VAL A 638 6.06 -10.39 17.60
CA VAL A 638 5.09 -10.94 18.57
C VAL A 638 5.74 -12.05 19.38
N THR A 639 5.23 -12.29 20.59
CA THR A 639 5.62 -13.48 21.37
C THR A 639 5.21 -14.74 20.63
N TYR A 640 6.04 -15.78 20.74
CA TYR A 640 5.79 -17.06 20.07
C TYR A 640 4.41 -17.63 20.39
N ASN A 641 3.68 -18.02 19.34
CA ASN A 641 2.39 -18.68 19.46
C ASN A 641 2.28 -19.82 18.45
N SER A 642 2.33 -21.05 18.94
CA SER A 642 2.22 -22.27 18.13
C SER A 642 0.88 -22.45 17.41
N ASN A 643 -0.17 -21.71 17.81
CA ASN A 643 -1.48 -21.72 17.18
C ASN A 643 -1.69 -20.56 16.18
N ALA A 644 -0.68 -19.71 15.96
CA ALA A 644 -0.76 -18.64 14.99
C ALA A 644 -0.82 -19.20 13.55
N PRO A 645 -1.44 -18.47 12.60
CA PRO A 645 -1.32 -18.82 11.19
C PRO A 645 0.15 -18.87 10.75
N ALA A 646 0.45 -19.65 9.70
CA ALA A 646 1.80 -19.79 9.17
C ALA A 646 2.44 -18.41 8.93
N MET A 647 3.72 -18.25 9.27
CA MET A 647 4.47 -16.98 9.18
C MET A 647 4.05 -15.88 10.17
N HIS A 648 3.03 -16.06 11.01
CA HIS A 648 2.59 -15.08 12.02
C HIS A 648 2.95 -15.47 13.47
N ASP A 649 3.77 -16.51 13.65
CA ASP A 649 4.06 -17.16 14.94
C ASP A 649 5.18 -16.51 15.75
N GLY A 650 5.86 -15.47 15.25
CA GLY A 650 6.92 -14.76 15.97
C GLY A 650 8.33 -15.36 15.86
N ARG A 651 8.51 -16.44 15.09
CA ARG A 651 9.82 -17.10 14.89
C ARG A 651 10.69 -16.40 13.86
N TRP A 652 12.01 -16.40 14.07
CA TRP A 652 13.01 -16.01 13.07
C TRP A 652 13.03 -16.96 11.87
N ARG A 653 13.16 -16.39 10.67
CA ARG A 653 13.22 -17.08 9.38
C ARG A 653 14.31 -16.48 8.49
N TRP A 654 14.95 -17.32 7.70
CA TRP A 654 15.97 -16.97 6.73
C TRP A 654 15.38 -16.85 5.34
N MET A 655 15.96 -15.93 4.58
CA MET A 655 15.60 -15.67 3.19
C MET A 655 16.84 -15.82 2.32
N LEU A 656 16.66 -16.34 1.11
CA LEU A 656 17.74 -16.51 0.15
C LEU A 656 18.13 -15.14 -0.40
N TYR A 657 19.35 -14.68 -0.11
CA TYR A 657 19.79 -13.33 -0.47
C TYR A 657 21.21 -13.38 -1.05
N ASP A 658 21.42 -12.64 -2.14
CA ASP A 658 22.70 -12.46 -2.85
C ASP A 658 23.59 -13.71 -2.89
N VAL A 659 23.18 -14.68 -3.71
CA VAL A 659 23.83 -15.99 -3.83
C VAL A 659 24.79 -16.06 -5.02
N ASP A 660 25.20 -14.92 -5.57
CA ASP A 660 25.98 -14.86 -6.81
C ASP A 660 27.38 -15.53 -6.72
N GLN A 661 27.87 -15.81 -5.51
CA GLN A 661 29.09 -16.59 -5.25
C GLN A 661 28.92 -18.12 -5.43
N GLY A 662 27.67 -18.60 -5.50
CA GLY A 662 27.36 -20.01 -5.70
C GLY A 662 27.75 -20.57 -7.07
N PHE A 663 27.70 -21.90 -7.19
CA PHE A 663 28.11 -22.67 -8.37
C PHE A 663 29.58 -22.45 -8.78
N GLY A 664 30.41 -21.95 -7.86
CA GLY A 664 31.85 -21.79 -8.07
C GLY A 664 32.31 -20.47 -8.67
N ASN A 665 31.59 -19.36 -8.48
CA ASN A 665 31.96 -18.05 -9.05
C ASN A 665 33.34 -17.55 -8.57
N ASN A 666 33.75 -17.90 -7.36
CA ASN A 666 35.07 -17.58 -6.79
C ASN A 666 36.17 -18.61 -7.11
N PHE A 667 35.88 -19.62 -7.94
CA PHE A 667 36.86 -20.63 -8.33
C PHE A 667 37.37 -20.41 -9.76
N SER A 668 38.58 -20.93 -10.00
CA SER A 668 39.20 -20.98 -11.33
C SER A 668 39.13 -22.39 -11.96
N ASN A 669 38.74 -23.40 -11.17
CA ASN A 669 38.58 -24.78 -11.60
C ASN A 669 37.21 -25.34 -11.14
N VAL A 670 36.44 -25.92 -12.07
CA VAL A 670 35.09 -26.44 -11.79
C VAL A 670 35.10 -27.65 -10.87
N ASP A 671 36.07 -28.56 -11.00
CA ASP A 671 36.18 -29.74 -10.14
C ASP A 671 36.53 -29.32 -8.70
N GLU A 672 37.35 -28.27 -8.50
CA GLU A 672 37.60 -27.70 -7.18
C GLU A 672 36.32 -27.08 -6.56
N ALA A 673 35.51 -26.39 -7.37
CA ALA A 673 34.23 -25.86 -6.92
C ALA A 673 33.25 -26.97 -6.54
N ILE A 674 33.16 -28.04 -7.34
CA ILE A 674 32.30 -29.21 -7.10
C ILE A 674 32.70 -29.93 -5.82
N GLN A 675 34.01 -30.06 -5.54
CA GLN A 675 34.52 -30.74 -4.36
C GLN A 675 34.68 -29.82 -3.15
N SER A 676 34.29 -28.55 -3.25
CA SER A 676 34.44 -27.59 -2.17
C SER A 676 33.64 -28.05 -0.95
N ASP A 677 34.34 -28.33 0.15
CA ASP A 677 33.70 -28.75 1.38
C ASP A 677 33.05 -27.53 2.05
N THR A 678 31.74 -27.40 1.81
CA THR A 678 30.93 -26.31 2.34
C THR A 678 30.37 -26.66 3.72
N ILE A 679 30.28 -27.95 4.05
CA ILE A 679 29.86 -28.41 5.38
C ILE A 679 30.98 -28.10 6.39
N GLU A 680 32.22 -28.48 6.10
CA GLU A 680 33.38 -28.14 6.94
C GLU A 680 33.48 -26.62 7.16
N TYR A 681 33.24 -25.83 6.10
CA TYR A 681 33.23 -24.38 6.20
C TYR A 681 32.19 -23.90 7.22
N PHE A 682 30.94 -24.38 7.17
CA PHE A 682 29.90 -23.99 8.11
C PHE A 682 30.00 -24.64 9.49
N LEU A 683 30.87 -25.64 9.68
CA LEU A 683 31.19 -26.22 10.99
C LEU A 683 32.42 -25.60 11.67
N ARG A 684 33.08 -24.62 11.03
CA ARG A 684 34.26 -23.95 11.59
C ARG A 684 33.94 -23.17 12.86
N GLU A 685 34.97 -22.92 13.66
CA GLU A 685 34.88 -21.99 14.80
C GLU A 685 34.79 -20.55 14.29
N HIS A 686 33.57 -20.00 14.25
CA HIS A 686 33.31 -18.61 13.89
C HIS A 686 31.95 -18.18 14.41
N SER A 687 31.81 -16.96 14.93
CA SER A 687 30.55 -16.46 15.55
C SER A 687 29.34 -16.58 14.62
N SER A 688 29.52 -16.30 13.33
CA SER A 688 28.44 -16.41 12.34
C SER A 688 27.97 -17.84 12.05
N THR A 689 28.73 -18.86 12.42
CA THR A 689 28.41 -20.27 12.13
C THR A 689 28.00 -21.07 13.37
N GLU A 690 28.05 -20.46 14.56
CA GLU A 690 27.77 -21.13 15.84
C GLU A 690 26.36 -21.72 15.90
N LEU A 691 25.35 -21.01 15.37
CA LEU A 691 23.97 -21.50 15.36
C LEU A 691 23.81 -22.80 14.55
N PHE A 692 24.35 -22.85 13.33
CA PHE A 692 24.30 -24.06 12.51
C PHE A 692 25.01 -25.22 13.20
N LYS A 693 26.23 -24.97 13.68
CA LYS A 693 27.04 -25.95 14.38
C LYS A 693 26.33 -26.50 15.61
N ALA A 694 25.72 -25.64 16.44
CA ALA A 694 24.97 -26.05 17.62
C ALA A 694 23.79 -26.97 17.24
N ILE A 695 22.99 -26.60 16.24
CA ILE A 695 21.82 -27.37 15.82
C ILE A 695 22.22 -28.74 15.25
N VAL A 696 23.19 -28.81 14.33
CA VAL A 696 23.57 -30.09 13.70
C VAL A 696 24.48 -30.97 14.57
N SER A 697 24.91 -30.46 15.73
CA SER A 697 25.54 -31.28 16.78
C SER A 697 24.53 -32.04 17.62
N SER A 698 23.25 -31.64 17.63
CA SER A 698 22.15 -32.37 18.26
C SER A 698 21.66 -33.53 17.40
N ASP A 699 21.24 -34.64 18.01
CA ASP A 699 20.71 -35.81 17.29
C ASP A 699 19.49 -35.43 16.43
N ARG A 700 18.58 -34.61 16.98
CA ARG A 700 17.35 -34.19 16.27
C ARG A 700 17.65 -33.22 15.13
N GLY A 701 18.51 -32.22 15.35
CA GLY A 701 18.87 -31.23 14.33
C GLY A 701 19.66 -31.86 13.18
N GLN A 702 20.61 -32.75 13.50
CA GLN A 702 21.37 -33.51 12.50
C GLN A 702 20.44 -34.37 11.63
N ALA A 703 19.53 -35.13 12.25
CA ALA A 703 18.58 -35.95 11.51
C ALA A 703 17.69 -35.12 10.60
N ILE A 704 17.22 -33.95 11.04
CA ILE A 704 16.43 -33.04 10.19
C ILE A 704 17.28 -32.57 9.00
N PHE A 705 18.49 -32.08 9.25
CA PHE A 705 19.38 -31.57 8.20
C PHE A 705 19.67 -32.63 7.13
N ILE A 706 20.12 -33.83 7.53
CA ILE A 706 20.44 -34.91 6.59
C ILE A 706 19.22 -35.30 5.77
N ASN A 707 18.07 -35.50 6.41
CA ASN A 707 16.85 -35.88 5.69
C ASN A 707 16.39 -34.81 4.68
N LYS A 708 16.52 -33.52 5.03
CA LYS A 708 16.20 -32.43 4.10
C LYS A 708 17.18 -32.43 2.93
N MET A 709 18.48 -32.49 3.22
CA MET A 709 19.50 -32.45 2.17
C MET A 709 19.37 -33.63 1.21
N GLU A 710 19.23 -34.86 1.70
CA GLU A 710 19.02 -36.04 0.84
C GLU A 710 17.72 -35.93 0.03
N SER A 711 16.60 -35.52 0.65
CA SER A 711 15.35 -35.31 -0.10
C SER A 711 15.52 -34.28 -1.22
N MET A 712 16.31 -33.24 -0.99
CA MET A 712 16.56 -32.21 -1.99
C MET A 712 17.46 -32.69 -3.12
N LEU A 713 18.52 -33.44 -2.80
CA LEU A 713 19.41 -34.06 -3.78
C LEU A 713 18.68 -35.03 -4.72
N ASP A 714 17.61 -35.66 -4.24
CA ASP A 714 16.75 -36.55 -5.04
C ASP A 714 15.64 -35.82 -5.82
N LYS A 715 15.37 -34.55 -5.51
CA LYS A 715 14.28 -33.77 -6.10
C LYS A 715 14.80 -32.45 -6.67
N GLU A 716 14.74 -31.35 -5.91
CA GLU A 716 15.04 -30.00 -6.39
C GLU A 716 16.46 -29.91 -7.00
N PHE A 717 17.42 -30.63 -6.41
CA PHE A 717 18.82 -30.66 -6.84
C PHE A 717 19.20 -31.91 -7.63
N HIS A 718 18.22 -32.70 -8.07
CA HIS A 718 18.48 -33.77 -9.01
C HIS A 718 19.08 -33.18 -10.31
N PRO A 719 20.15 -33.76 -10.89
CA PRO A 719 20.84 -33.20 -12.05
C PRO A 719 19.91 -32.75 -13.19
N ASP A 720 18.92 -33.58 -13.54
CA ASP A 720 17.97 -33.27 -14.62
C ASP A 720 17.19 -31.97 -14.38
N ASN A 721 16.77 -31.69 -13.13
CA ASN A 721 15.98 -30.51 -12.80
C ASN A 721 16.84 -29.24 -12.82
N VAL A 722 18.08 -29.34 -12.32
CA VAL A 722 19.03 -28.24 -12.31
C VAL A 722 19.47 -27.90 -13.74
N LEU A 723 19.80 -28.91 -14.55
CA LEU A 723 20.13 -28.75 -15.96
C LEU A 723 18.98 -28.14 -16.76
N GLN A 724 17.75 -28.60 -16.53
CA GLN A 724 16.56 -28.01 -17.17
C GLN A 724 16.44 -26.50 -16.85
N THR A 725 16.67 -26.11 -15.59
CA THR A 725 16.63 -24.71 -15.16
C THR A 725 17.74 -23.90 -15.84
N ILE A 726 18.96 -24.42 -15.87
CA ILE A 726 20.11 -23.79 -16.55
C ILE A 726 19.80 -23.59 -18.03
N ASP A 727 19.34 -24.64 -18.73
CA ASP A 727 19.09 -24.59 -20.16
C ASP A 727 17.94 -23.65 -20.52
N GLN A 728 16.86 -23.64 -19.72
CA GLN A 728 15.76 -22.70 -19.89
C GLN A 728 16.27 -21.25 -19.79
N MET A 729 16.95 -20.89 -18.70
CA MET A 729 17.45 -19.53 -18.49
C MET A 729 18.52 -19.12 -19.49
N THR A 730 19.37 -20.07 -19.90
CA THR A 730 20.34 -19.85 -20.99
C THR A 730 19.61 -19.48 -22.28
N SER A 731 18.54 -20.21 -22.62
CA SER A 731 17.76 -19.95 -23.83
C SER A 731 17.09 -18.57 -23.82
N GLU A 732 16.65 -18.10 -22.65
CA GLU A 732 16.00 -16.79 -22.46
C GLU A 732 16.92 -15.61 -22.86
N ILE A 733 18.23 -15.69 -22.60
CA ILE A 733 19.16 -14.56 -22.85
C ILE A 733 20.10 -14.77 -24.05
N SER A 734 20.22 -16.00 -24.55
CA SER A 734 21.22 -16.38 -25.56
C SER A 734 21.24 -15.49 -26.82
N GLN A 735 20.07 -15.03 -27.28
CA GLN A 735 19.94 -14.19 -28.47
C GLN A 735 20.48 -12.76 -28.26
N ASP A 736 20.37 -12.22 -27.05
CA ASP A 736 20.79 -10.85 -26.71
C ASP A 736 22.26 -10.79 -26.22
N MET A 737 22.83 -11.92 -25.78
CA MET A 737 24.20 -11.99 -25.26
C MET A 737 25.28 -11.47 -26.22
N PRO A 738 25.29 -11.78 -27.53
CA PRO A 738 26.31 -11.23 -28.45
C PRO A 738 26.37 -9.71 -28.43
N ARG A 739 25.21 -9.04 -28.43
CA ARG A 739 25.12 -7.57 -28.39
C ARG A 739 25.49 -7.02 -27.02
N HIS A 740 25.14 -7.72 -25.95
CA HIS A 740 25.61 -7.39 -24.60
C HIS A 740 27.14 -7.37 -24.54
N ILE A 741 27.78 -8.46 -24.99
CA ILE A 741 29.24 -8.62 -24.97
C ILE A 741 29.92 -7.58 -25.85
N GLU A 742 29.38 -7.30 -27.05
CA GLU A 742 29.90 -6.27 -27.95
C GLU A 742 29.99 -4.89 -27.27
N ARG A 743 28.92 -4.48 -26.59
CA ARG A 743 28.86 -3.18 -25.90
C ARG A 743 29.74 -3.14 -24.67
N TRP A 744 29.59 -4.13 -23.79
CA TRP A 744 30.14 -4.07 -22.43
C TRP A 744 31.52 -4.65 -22.30
N GLN A 745 31.94 -5.50 -23.23
CA GLN A 745 33.24 -6.19 -23.21
C GLN A 745 33.49 -6.88 -21.86
N ASN A 746 32.42 -7.35 -21.22
CA ASN A 746 32.45 -8.06 -19.94
C ASN A 746 33.05 -9.47 -20.09
N LEU A 747 32.92 -10.04 -21.28
CA LEU A 747 33.52 -11.30 -21.73
C LEU A 747 34.30 -11.08 -23.04
N GLU A 748 35.17 -12.03 -23.38
CA GLU A 748 35.98 -11.95 -24.62
C GLU A 748 35.10 -12.09 -25.88
N ASN A 749 34.18 -13.06 -25.87
CA ASN A 749 33.26 -13.37 -26.97
C ASN A 749 32.15 -14.33 -26.49
N ILE A 750 31.26 -14.71 -27.40
CA ILE A 750 30.16 -15.64 -27.09
C ILE A 750 30.64 -17.05 -26.70
N ASP A 751 31.75 -17.54 -27.26
CA ASP A 751 32.29 -18.85 -26.89
C ASP A 751 32.78 -18.87 -25.42
N SER A 752 33.27 -17.74 -24.90
CA SER A 752 33.60 -17.59 -23.47
C SER A 752 32.35 -17.65 -22.59
N TRP A 753 31.22 -17.11 -23.07
CA TRP A 753 29.95 -17.23 -22.35
C TRP A 753 29.44 -18.67 -22.35
N ASP A 754 29.50 -19.36 -23.49
CA ASP A 754 29.14 -20.78 -23.59
C ASP A 754 29.96 -21.66 -22.64
N GLN A 755 31.26 -21.35 -22.44
CA GLN A 755 32.11 -22.03 -21.46
C GLN A 755 31.66 -21.80 -20.00
N GLU A 756 31.18 -20.59 -19.66
CA GLU A 756 30.62 -20.31 -18.34
C GLU A 756 29.28 -21.02 -18.13
N VAL A 757 28.46 -21.19 -19.17
CA VAL A 757 27.24 -22.01 -19.11
C VAL A 757 27.60 -23.50 -18.94
N ASP A 758 28.57 -24.01 -19.67
CA ASP A 758 29.05 -25.39 -19.52
C ASP A 758 29.69 -25.66 -18.15
N TRP A 759 30.26 -24.64 -17.51
CA TRP A 759 30.68 -24.72 -16.11
C TRP A 759 29.49 -25.00 -15.19
N LEU A 760 28.38 -24.25 -15.34
CA LEU A 760 27.18 -24.46 -14.54
C LEU A 760 26.62 -25.87 -14.72
N ARG A 761 26.60 -26.38 -15.96
CA ARG A 761 26.15 -27.74 -16.28
C ARG A 761 27.02 -28.81 -15.60
N GLN A 762 28.35 -28.69 -15.73
CA GLN A 762 29.28 -29.63 -15.08
C GLN A 762 29.15 -29.61 -13.56
N TYR A 763 28.94 -28.43 -12.97
CA TYR A 763 28.67 -28.30 -11.55
C TYR A 763 27.38 -29.05 -11.16
N ALA A 764 26.28 -28.78 -11.86
CA ALA A 764 24.98 -29.41 -11.63
C ALA A 764 25.01 -30.95 -11.74
N GLU A 765 25.75 -31.49 -12.71
CA GLU A 765 25.86 -32.94 -12.91
C GLU A 765 26.55 -33.66 -11.77
N LYS A 766 27.59 -33.05 -11.18
CA LYS A 766 28.51 -33.73 -10.25
C LYS A 766 28.34 -33.31 -8.79
N ARG A 767 27.82 -32.11 -8.53
CA ARG A 767 27.67 -31.58 -7.16
C ARG A 767 26.75 -32.42 -6.28
N PRO A 768 25.63 -32.99 -6.75
CA PRO A 768 24.76 -33.77 -5.87
C PRO A 768 25.48 -34.95 -5.21
N GLU A 769 26.26 -35.71 -5.98
CA GLU A 769 27.05 -36.82 -5.43
C GLU A 769 28.19 -36.34 -4.53
N ALA A 770 28.86 -35.24 -4.91
CA ALA A 770 29.88 -34.65 -4.05
C ALA A 770 29.31 -34.27 -2.67
N VAL A 771 28.11 -33.68 -2.63
CA VAL A 771 27.44 -33.34 -1.37
C VAL A 771 27.11 -34.58 -0.54
N ARG A 772 26.61 -35.67 -1.12
CA ARG A 772 26.38 -36.92 -0.37
C ARG A 772 27.64 -37.41 0.33
N LEU A 773 28.78 -37.38 -0.38
CA LEU A 773 30.08 -37.70 0.21
C LEU A 773 30.48 -36.74 1.33
N LEU A 774 30.18 -35.44 1.21
CA LEU A 774 30.41 -34.48 2.29
C LEU A 774 29.56 -34.84 3.53
N ILE A 775 28.29 -35.21 3.35
CA ILE A 775 27.41 -35.63 4.46
C ILE A 775 27.98 -36.87 5.15
N GLU A 776 28.37 -37.90 4.38
CA GLU A 776 28.98 -39.13 4.91
C GLU A 776 30.28 -38.89 5.68
N ASN A 777 31.07 -37.89 5.27
CA ASN A 777 32.34 -37.56 5.92
C ASN A 777 32.16 -36.81 7.25
N HIS A 778 31.08 -36.03 7.40
CA HIS A 778 30.87 -35.17 8.56
C HIS A 778 29.87 -35.71 9.57
N PHE A 779 28.91 -36.55 9.15
CA PHE A 779 27.83 -37.00 10.00
C PHE A 779 27.74 -38.53 10.09
N VAL A 780 27.31 -39.02 11.26
CA VAL A 780 27.14 -40.46 11.49
C VAL A 780 25.77 -40.88 10.98
N ILE A 781 25.71 -41.45 9.78
CA ILE A 781 24.45 -41.96 9.22
C ILE A 781 24.04 -43.23 9.98
N GLN A 782 22.99 -43.16 10.79
CA GLN A 782 22.39 -44.35 11.40
C GLN A 782 21.57 -45.09 10.32
N ASN A 783 22.05 -46.27 9.92
CA ASN A 783 21.38 -47.17 8.95
C ASN A 783 19.99 -47.63 9.38
#